data_AF-A0A4Y8M240-F1
#
_entry.id   AF-A0A4Y8M240-F1
#
_cell.length_a   1.000
_cell.length_b   1.000
_cell.length_c   1.000
_cell.angle_alpha   90.00
_cell.angle_beta   90.00
_cell.angle_gamma   90.00
#
_symmetry.space_group_name_H-M   'P 1'
#
loop_
_entity.id
_entity.type
_entity.pdbx_description
1 polymer ?
#
loop_
_entity_poly.entity_id
_entity_poly.type
_entity_poly.pdbx_seq_one_letter_code
_entity_poly.pdbx_strand_id
1 'polypeptide(L)'
;MNIVKRNGQVEELIFSKLKKVIDFACVGYPQCDSLELETALLPHFRNNISTKEIQSTLIRVSVEKTTAEEPDWQFVAAKLHVYDLYKEAAVHRKYGYFGYGDFYSLITYLTDKGLYGKYILEHYTREEIRELGNYIVPERDYLFNYIGIKTLSDRYIIRGLQGETLELPQELFMGVAMHLAMKEKDKLHWARKFYDALSSLRMTVATPTLANARKPFHQLSSCFIDTVPDNLWGIYNTDMSFAQVSKFGGGMGIYVGKVRSRGSAIRGYKGAAGGVIPWIKNYNNTAIAVDQLGVRSGAVAVYLDVWHKDIFDFLNLKTNNGDDRMKAHDIFPGVCIPDLFMKTVQERGSWYLFDPHEIRTTMGFSIEDSYGEEFERRYAECVNNPALSRDEVPAIDIMKKLLASSFETGTPFVFYRDTVNRANPNKHKGTIYCSNLCTEICQNMSAAELVSVTSDDGIITSQVKAGDFVVCNLSSINLGRNLTKEEIAETVAVQMRMMDNVIDLNHYPSKQAEITNQKYRAVGLGSSGYHQWLAHHRIAWETDEHLTAADELYEWINYCAIKASMELAEEKGSYSQFEGSEWQTGEYFTRREYVSEEWKQLQSDVASKGLRNAWLFAIAPTGSTSLISGSTAGIDPIFAKFWVEEKKNAVIPQTAPNLSPENTWFYKEAHHIDQLWSIKAAGRRQRHIDQSQSFNLYVTPTISAKEFLDLYMAAWENGLKTVYYCRNKSLEVEDCVSCSA
;
A
#
# COMPACT_ATOMS: atom_id res chain seq x y z
N MET A 1 -10.56 -48.40 -14.17
CA MET A 1 -10.19 -47.91 -12.82
C MET A 1 -11.32 -47.02 -12.33
N ASN A 2 -11.74 -47.18 -11.08
CA ASN A 2 -12.85 -46.40 -10.52
C ASN A 2 -12.35 -45.10 -9.90
N ILE A 3 -13.17 -44.05 -9.96
CA ILE A 3 -12.92 -42.73 -9.36
C ILE A 3 -14.09 -42.31 -8.49
N VAL A 4 -13.81 -41.49 -7.47
CA VAL A 4 -14.83 -40.93 -6.58
C VAL A 4 -15.12 -39.47 -6.96
N LYS A 5 -16.36 -39.18 -7.36
CA LYS A 5 -16.84 -37.83 -7.66
C LYS A 5 -16.92 -36.96 -6.41
N ARG A 6 -17.00 -35.64 -6.59
CA ARG A 6 -17.19 -34.68 -5.48
C ARG A 6 -18.48 -34.90 -4.68
N ASN A 7 -19.51 -35.48 -5.31
CA ASN A 7 -20.77 -35.84 -4.65
C ASN A 7 -20.73 -37.25 -4.00
N GLY A 8 -19.57 -37.91 -3.98
CA GLY A 8 -19.37 -39.25 -3.40
C GLY A 8 -19.70 -40.43 -4.33
N GLN A 9 -20.24 -40.19 -5.53
CA GLN A 9 -20.54 -41.26 -6.48
C GLN A 9 -19.27 -41.89 -7.06
N VAL A 10 -19.29 -43.21 -7.25
CA VAL A 10 -18.21 -43.94 -7.91
C VAL A 10 -18.53 -44.14 -9.38
N GLU A 11 -17.63 -43.74 -10.26
CA GLU A 11 -17.74 -43.91 -11.71
C GLU A 11 -16.43 -44.47 -12.28
N GLU A 12 -16.48 -45.03 -13.49
CA GLU A 12 -15.27 -45.39 -14.23
C GLU A 12 -14.53 -44.12 -14.72
N LEU A 13 -13.19 -44.13 -14.65
CA LEU A 13 -12.38 -43.06 -15.23
C LEU A 13 -12.51 -43.05 -16.76
N ILE A 14 -13.00 -41.93 -17.29
CA ILE A 14 -13.07 -41.68 -18.74
C ILE A 14 -11.90 -40.75 -19.12
N PHE A 15 -10.81 -41.32 -19.63
CA PHE A 15 -9.61 -40.56 -20.02
C PHE A 15 -9.89 -39.46 -21.06
N SER A 16 -10.81 -39.67 -21.99
CA SER A 16 -11.16 -38.65 -22.98
C SER A 16 -11.77 -37.38 -22.37
N LYS A 17 -12.42 -37.47 -21.20
CA LYS A 17 -12.92 -36.28 -20.46
C LYS A 17 -11.78 -35.53 -19.79
N LEU A 18 -10.81 -36.25 -19.23
CA LEU A 18 -9.61 -35.69 -18.63
C LEU A 18 -8.76 -34.96 -19.68
N LYS A 19 -8.53 -35.62 -20.82
CA LYS A 19 -7.77 -35.04 -21.93
C LYS A 19 -8.35 -33.70 -22.40
N LYS A 20 -9.68 -33.59 -22.53
CA LYS A 20 -10.34 -32.32 -22.86
C LYS A 20 -10.06 -31.18 -21.88
N VAL A 21 -9.90 -31.48 -20.58
CA VAL A 21 -9.57 -30.47 -19.56
C VAL A 21 -8.11 -30.05 -19.66
N ILE A 22 -7.20 -31.00 -19.90
CA ILE A 22 -5.77 -30.75 -20.11
C ILE A 22 -5.57 -29.91 -21.38
N ASP A 23 -6.15 -30.34 -22.50
CA ASP A 23 -6.08 -29.62 -23.77
C ASP A 23 -6.63 -28.19 -23.61
N PHE A 24 -7.78 -28.04 -22.97
CA PHE A 24 -8.37 -26.73 -22.65
C PHE A 24 -7.41 -25.82 -21.87
N ALA A 25 -6.71 -26.37 -20.86
CA ALA A 25 -5.78 -25.60 -20.04
C ALA A 25 -4.55 -25.13 -20.82
N CYS A 26 -4.08 -25.93 -21.78
CA CYS A 26 -2.93 -25.59 -22.64
C CYS A 26 -3.29 -24.66 -23.82
N VAL A 27 -4.57 -24.47 -24.15
CA VAL A 27 -4.98 -23.54 -25.23
C VAL A 27 -4.41 -22.14 -25.00
N GLY A 28 -3.70 -21.60 -25.99
CA GLY A 28 -3.09 -20.27 -25.95
C GLY A 28 -1.65 -20.25 -25.42
N TYR A 29 -1.11 -21.38 -24.97
CA TYR A 29 0.25 -21.52 -24.45
C TYR A 29 1.00 -22.59 -25.26
N PRO A 30 1.55 -22.26 -26.44
CA PRO A 30 2.09 -23.24 -27.37
C PRO A 30 3.33 -23.98 -26.85
N GLN A 31 4.03 -23.44 -25.84
CA GLN A 31 5.16 -24.12 -25.19
C GLN A 31 4.73 -25.14 -24.12
N CYS A 32 3.46 -25.13 -23.69
CA CYS A 32 2.97 -26.07 -22.69
C CYS A 32 2.30 -27.28 -23.36
N ASP A 33 3.04 -28.37 -23.56
CA ASP A 33 2.53 -29.57 -24.23
C ASP A 33 1.49 -30.32 -23.35
N SER A 34 0.28 -30.52 -23.89
CA SER A 34 -0.77 -31.27 -23.19
C SER A 34 -0.43 -32.75 -23.00
N LEU A 35 0.35 -33.34 -23.91
CA LEU A 35 0.81 -34.73 -23.80
C LEU A 35 1.82 -34.90 -22.66
N GLU A 36 2.67 -33.91 -22.47
CA GLU A 36 3.64 -33.87 -21.37
C GLU A 36 2.92 -33.83 -20.01
N LEU A 37 1.92 -32.96 -19.86
CA LEU A 37 1.10 -32.89 -18.65
C LEU A 37 0.30 -34.17 -18.42
N GLU A 38 -0.26 -34.76 -19.47
CA GLU A 38 -0.97 -36.05 -19.41
C GLU A 38 -0.04 -37.17 -18.92
N THR A 39 1.18 -37.25 -19.47
CA THR A 39 2.17 -38.28 -19.12
C THR A 39 2.64 -38.12 -17.68
N ALA A 40 2.90 -36.89 -17.24
CA ALA A 40 3.31 -36.59 -15.86
C ALA A 40 2.22 -36.95 -14.83
N LEU A 41 0.96 -37.00 -15.23
CA LEU A 41 -0.16 -37.35 -14.35
C LEU A 41 -0.31 -38.87 -14.14
N LEU A 42 0.09 -39.70 -15.11
CA LEU A 42 -0.11 -41.15 -15.10
C LEU A 42 0.35 -41.86 -13.80
N PRO A 43 1.53 -41.54 -13.22
CA PRO A 43 2.02 -42.21 -12.01
C PRO A 43 1.16 -41.96 -10.76
N HIS A 44 0.33 -40.91 -10.76
CA HIS A 44 -0.48 -40.53 -9.60
C HIS A 44 -1.85 -41.22 -9.55
N PHE A 45 -2.24 -41.95 -10.60
CA PHE A 45 -3.53 -42.63 -10.63
C PHE A 45 -3.54 -43.91 -9.79
N ARG A 46 -4.54 -44.02 -8.90
CA ARG A 46 -4.84 -45.21 -8.12
C ARG A 46 -6.34 -45.49 -8.11
N ASN A 47 -6.73 -46.74 -7.88
CA ASN A 47 -8.14 -47.09 -7.79
C ASN A 47 -8.82 -46.30 -6.66
N ASN A 48 -10.04 -45.81 -6.91
CA ASN A 48 -10.81 -44.94 -6.04
C ASN A 48 -10.16 -43.57 -5.74
N ILE A 49 -9.24 -43.08 -6.58
CA ILE A 49 -8.79 -41.69 -6.51
C ILE A 49 -9.99 -40.74 -6.69
N SER A 50 -10.03 -39.66 -5.90
CA SER A 50 -11.12 -38.69 -6.02
C SER A 50 -10.88 -37.73 -7.18
N THR A 51 -11.96 -37.25 -7.80
CA THR A 51 -11.90 -36.19 -8.81
C THR A 51 -11.28 -34.89 -8.31
N LYS A 52 -11.38 -34.61 -6.99
CA LYS A 52 -10.71 -33.47 -6.36
C LYS A 52 -9.21 -33.69 -6.30
N GLU A 53 -8.77 -34.89 -5.93
CA GLU A 53 -7.35 -35.27 -5.90
C GLU A 53 -6.72 -35.27 -7.29
N ILE A 54 -7.45 -35.72 -8.33
CA ILE A 54 -7.01 -35.63 -9.73
C ILE A 54 -6.78 -34.15 -10.11
N GLN A 55 -7.74 -33.27 -9.81
CA GLN A 55 -7.63 -31.85 -10.13
C GLN A 55 -6.48 -31.16 -9.38
N SER A 56 -6.33 -31.43 -8.08
CA SER A 56 -5.22 -30.88 -7.30
C SER A 56 -3.86 -31.39 -7.77
N THR A 57 -3.78 -32.63 -8.25
CA THR A 57 -2.55 -33.18 -8.84
C THR A 57 -2.21 -32.50 -10.16
N LEU A 58 -3.20 -32.31 -11.05
CA LEU A 58 -3.01 -31.55 -12.29
C LEU A 58 -2.43 -30.15 -12.03
N ILE A 59 -3.05 -29.41 -11.11
CA ILE A 59 -2.59 -28.07 -10.73
C ILE A 59 -1.15 -28.12 -10.22
N ARG A 60 -0.85 -29.04 -9.28
CA ARG A 60 0.49 -29.16 -8.69
C ARG A 60 1.55 -29.46 -9.75
N VAL A 61 1.31 -30.45 -10.62
CA VAL A 61 2.26 -30.81 -11.69
C VAL A 61 2.48 -29.64 -12.65
N SER A 62 1.43 -28.91 -13.03
CA SER A 62 1.60 -27.70 -13.86
C SER A 62 2.42 -26.62 -13.15
N VAL A 63 2.23 -26.41 -11.84
CA VAL A 63 3.02 -25.44 -11.06
C VAL A 63 4.49 -25.85 -11.00
N GLU A 64 4.77 -27.14 -10.74
CA GLU A 64 6.13 -27.69 -10.66
C GLU A 64 6.90 -27.59 -11.99
N LYS A 65 6.20 -27.50 -13.12
CA LYS A 65 6.78 -27.29 -14.46
C LYS A 65 7.17 -25.84 -14.77
N THR A 66 6.78 -24.88 -13.94
CA THR A 66 7.10 -23.47 -14.19
C THR A 66 8.61 -23.23 -13.98
N THR A 67 9.32 -22.88 -15.04
CA THR A 67 10.74 -22.47 -15.01
C THR A 67 10.92 -21.08 -15.63
N ALA A 68 12.16 -20.57 -15.64
CA ALA A 68 12.47 -19.30 -16.31
C ALA A 68 12.31 -19.40 -17.85
N GLU A 69 12.55 -20.58 -18.42
CA GLU A 69 12.46 -20.88 -19.84
C GLU A 69 11.02 -21.18 -20.27
N GLU A 70 10.23 -21.83 -19.40
CA GLU A 70 8.83 -22.19 -19.64
C GLU A 70 7.88 -21.54 -18.61
N PRO A 71 7.79 -20.19 -18.57
CA PRO A 71 6.99 -19.48 -17.58
C PRO A 71 5.49 -19.70 -17.77
N ASP A 72 5.03 -20.07 -18.97
CA ASP A 72 3.60 -20.14 -19.32
C ASP A 72 2.83 -21.24 -18.58
N TRP A 73 3.53 -22.21 -18.01
CA TRP A 73 2.95 -23.24 -17.13
C TRP A 73 2.18 -22.64 -15.94
N GLN A 74 2.56 -21.43 -15.49
CA GLN A 74 1.84 -20.70 -14.46
C GLN A 74 0.40 -20.34 -14.86
N PHE A 75 0.12 -20.12 -16.14
CA PHE A 75 -1.22 -19.80 -16.63
C PHE A 75 -2.04 -21.06 -16.89
N VAL A 76 -1.40 -22.15 -17.33
CA VAL A 76 -2.04 -23.48 -17.42
C VAL A 76 -2.53 -23.91 -16.04
N ALA A 77 -1.66 -23.80 -15.02
CA ALA A 77 -2.02 -24.04 -13.63
C ALA A 77 -3.17 -23.13 -13.16
N ALA A 78 -3.17 -21.85 -13.56
CA ALA A 78 -4.26 -20.91 -13.23
C ALA A 78 -5.60 -21.36 -13.82
N LYS A 79 -5.65 -21.74 -15.10
CA LYS A 79 -6.88 -22.23 -15.76
C LYS A 79 -7.43 -23.48 -15.09
N LEU A 80 -6.54 -24.41 -14.69
CA LEU A 80 -6.92 -25.61 -13.94
C LEU A 80 -7.45 -25.25 -12.54
N HIS A 81 -6.90 -24.24 -11.88
CA HIS A 81 -7.40 -23.76 -10.59
C HIS A 81 -8.77 -23.08 -10.72
N VAL A 82 -8.98 -22.24 -11.73
CA VAL A 82 -10.31 -21.65 -12.04
C VAL A 82 -11.35 -22.75 -12.31
N TYR A 83 -10.97 -23.76 -13.09
CA TYR A 83 -11.83 -24.91 -13.35
C TYR A 83 -12.23 -25.65 -12.05
N ASP A 84 -11.31 -25.75 -11.09
CA ASP A 84 -11.58 -26.31 -9.77
C ASP A 84 -12.59 -25.45 -9.00
N LEU A 85 -12.38 -24.13 -8.97
CA LEU A 85 -13.25 -23.16 -8.29
C LEU A 85 -14.68 -23.20 -8.83
N TYR A 86 -14.87 -23.24 -10.15
CA TYR A 86 -16.20 -23.36 -10.76
C TYR A 86 -16.92 -24.63 -10.32
N LYS A 87 -16.21 -25.76 -10.21
CA LYS A 87 -16.79 -27.01 -9.72
C LYS A 87 -17.12 -26.96 -8.23
N GLU A 88 -16.26 -26.36 -7.42
CA GLU A 88 -16.55 -26.19 -5.98
C GLU A 88 -17.77 -25.29 -5.76
N ALA A 89 -17.83 -24.15 -6.44
CA ALA A 89 -18.97 -23.23 -6.36
C ALA A 89 -20.27 -23.92 -6.80
N ALA A 90 -20.27 -24.65 -7.93
CA ALA A 90 -21.44 -25.38 -8.40
C ALA A 90 -21.96 -26.41 -7.38
N VAL A 91 -21.04 -27.16 -6.76
CA VAL A 91 -21.40 -28.16 -5.72
C VAL A 91 -21.96 -27.48 -4.47
N HIS A 92 -21.27 -26.46 -3.94
CA HIS A 92 -21.67 -25.81 -2.69
C HIS A 92 -22.94 -24.97 -2.84
N ARG A 93 -23.16 -24.35 -4.02
CA ARG A 93 -24.36 -23.56 -4.33
C ARG A 93 -25.49 -24.38 -4.96
N LYS A 94 -25.25 -25.66 -5.25
CA LYS A 94 -26.23 -26.63 -5.77
C LYS A 94 -26.85 -26.24 -7.13
N TYR A 95 -26.03 -25.79 -8.09
CA TYR A 95 -26.44 -25.62 -9.49
C TYR A 95 -25.71 -26.58 -10.44
N GLY A 96 -26.34 -26.86 -11.59
CA GLY A 96 -25.95 -27.98 -12.47
C GLY A 96 -25.07 -27.64 -13.67
N TYR A 97 -24.64 -26.40 -13.85
CA TYR A 97 -23.88 -25.95 -15.01
C TYR A 97 -22.47 -25.47 -14.64
N PHE A 98 -21.56 -25.40 -15.62
CA PHE A 98 -20.16 -25.03 -15.41
C PHE A 98 -20.00 -23.50 -15.48
N GLY A 99 -19.24 -22.91 -14.56
CA GLY A 99 -19.04 -21.46 -14.48
C GLY A 99 -19.92 -20.80 -13.42
N TYR A 100 -20.42 -19.60 -13.73
CA TYR A 100 -21.04 -18.66 -12.79
C TYR A 100 -22.52 -18.91 -12.51
N GLY A 101 -22.92 -18.92 -11.23
CA GLY A 101 -24.32 -19.08 -10.78
C GLY A 101 -25.24 -17.89 -11.13
N ASP A 102 -26.54 -17.99 -10.80
CA ASP A 102 -27.43 -16.81 -10.78
C ASP A 102 -26.96 -15.84 -9.68
N PHE A 103 -26.53 -14.64 -10.09
CA PHE A 103 -25.87 -13.70 -9.20
C PHE A 103 -26.79 -13.14 -8.11
N TYR A 104 -28.07 -12.90 -8.42
CA TYR A 104 -29.05 -12.45 -7.43
C TYR A 104 -29.30 -13.50 -6.34
N SER A 105 -29.43 -14.77 -6.72
CA SER A 105 -29.58 -15.87 -5.78
C SER A 105 -28.34 -16.02 -4.88
N LEU A 106 -27.15 -15.81 -5.43
CA LEU A 106 -25.91 -15.78 -4.64
C LEU A 106 -25.92 -14.66 -3.61
N ILE A 107 -26.18 -13.41 -4.02
CA ILE A 107 -26.19 -12.26 -3.11
C ILE A 107 -27.21 -12.49 -2.01
N THR A 108 -28.44 -12.90 -2.36
CA THR A 108 -29.50 -13.20 -1.39
C THR A 108 -29.05 -14.27 -0.39
N TYR A 109 -28.49 -15.38 -0.88
CA TYR A 109 -27.97 -16.46 -0.03
C TYR A 109 -26.87 -15.97 0.92
N LEU A 110 -25.90 -15.20 0.42
CA LEU A 110 -24.80 -14.68 1.25
C LEU A 110 -25.29 -13.62 2.26
N THR A 111 -26.26 -12.79 1.87
CA THR A 111 -26.90 -11.80 2.77
C THR A 111 -27.65 -12.50 3.90
N ASP A 112 -28.43 -13.55 3.61
CA ASP A 112 -29.15 -14.34 4.62
C ASP A 112 -28.21 -15.02 5.62
N LYS A 113 -27.01 -15.40 5.17
CA LYS A 113 -25.94 -15.95 6.00
C LYS A 113 -25.12 -14.89 6.75
N GLY A 114 -25.40 -13.60 6.55
CA GLY A 114 -24.63 -12.51 7.16
C GLY A 114 -23.21 -12.37 6.62
N LEU A 115 -22.94 -12.86 5.41
CA LEU A 115 -21.62 -12.80 4.75
C LEU A 115 -21.53 -11.68 3.70
N TYR A 116 -22.69 -11.17 3.24
CA TYR A 116 -22.81 -10.06 2.30
C TYR A 116 -23.57 -8.89 2.94
N GLY A 117 -23.21 -7.67 2.60
CA GLY A 117 -23.85 -6.46 3.12
C GLY A 117 -25.32 -6.36 2.68
N LYS A 118 -26.25 -6.25 3.64
CA LYS A 118 -27.68 -6.04 3.38
C LYS A 118 -27.94 -4.80 2.51
N TYR A 119 -27.11 -3.77 2.68
CA TYR A 119 -27.17 -2.53 1.93
C TYR A 119 -27.12 -2.73 0.40
N ILE A 120 -26.53 -3.83 -0.12
CA ILE A 120 -26.52 -4.07 -1.58
C ILE A 120 -27.93 -4.37 -2.07
N LEU A 121 -28.69 -5.22 -1.37
CA LEU A 121 -30.09 -5.53 -1.71
C LEU A 121 -31.04 -4.36 -1.41
N GLU A 122 -30.64 -3.45 -0.53
CA GLU A 122 -31.40 -2.21 -0.24
C GLU A 122 -31.22 -1.16 -1.35
N HIS A 123 -30.06 -1.14 -2.02
CA HIS A 123 -29.74 -0.14 -3.05
C HIS A 123 -29.96 -0.64 -4.49
N TYR A 124 -29.98 -1.95 -4.73
CA TYR A 124 -30.18 -2.54 -6.05
C TYR A 124 -31.42 -3.44 -6.08
N THR A 125 -32.26 -3.23 -7.09
CA THR A 125 -33.40 -4.10 -7.37
C THR A 125 -32.94 -5.46 -7.92
N ARG A 126 -33.84 -6.44 -7.90
CA ARG A 126 -33.55 -7.77 -8.44
C ARG A 126 -33.17 -7.74 -9.92
N GLU A 127 -33.86 -6.91 -10.70
CA GLU A 127 -33.65 -6.75 -12.13
C GLU A 127 -32.29 -6.11 -12.42
N GLU A 128 -31.93 -5.07 -11.67
CA GLU A 128 -30.62 -4.42 -11.74
C GLU A 128 -29.47 -5.39 -11.42
N ILE A 129 -29.61 -6.20 -10.36
CA ILE A 129 -28.60 -7.21 -9.99
C ILE A 129 -28.46 -8.27 -11.09
N ARG A 130 -29.57 -8.68 -11.70
CA ARG A 130 -29.55 -9.64 -12.82
C ARG A 130 -28.90 -9.05 -14.05
N GLU A 131 -29.16 -7.80 -14.37
CA GLU A 131 -28.50 -7.09 -15.47
C GLU A 131 -26.98 -7.07 -15.27
N LEU A 132 -26.52 -6.68 -14.08
CA LEU A 132 -25.09 -6.68 -13.75
C LEU A 132 -24.50 -8.09 -13.70
N GLY A 133 -25.24 -9.07 -13.18
CA GLY A 133 -24.84 -10.48 -13.21
C GLY A 133 -24.66 -11.02 -14.63
N ASN A 134 -25.51 -10.59 -15.58
CA ASN A 134 -25.39 -10.93 -16.99
C ASN A 134 -24.25 -10.20 -17.70
N TYR A 135 -23.76 -9.09 -17.14
CA TYR A 135 -22.63 -8.33 -17.67
C TYR A 135 -21.27 -8.94 -17.29
N ILE A 136 -21.23 -9.88 -16.33
CA ILE A 136 -20.00 -10.57 -15.94
C ILE A 136 -19.38 -11.27 -17.17
N VAL A 137 -18.07 -11.13 -17.31
CA VAL A 137 -17.24 -11.72 -18.37
C VAL A 137 -16.36 -12.83 -17.76
N PRO A 138 -16.80 -14.11 -17.75
CA PRO A 138 -16.08 -15.21 -17.12
C PRO A 138 -14.67 -15.45 -17.68
N GLU A 139 -14.43 -15.11 -18.94
CA GLU A 139 -13.15 -15.31 -19.62
C GLU A 139 -12.03 -14.49 -18.98
N ARG A 140 -12.36 -13.43 -18.23
CA ARG A 140 -11.39 -12.62 -17.49
C ARG A 140 -10.74 -13.38 -16.32
N ASP A 141 -11.30 -14.50 -15.88
CA ASP A 141 -10.64 -15.41 -14.92
C ASP A 141 -9.38 -16.06 -15.48
N TYR A 142 -9.20 -16.07 -16.81
CA TYR A 142 -8.02 -16.61 -17.46
C TYR A 142 -6.92 -15.55 -17.69
N LEU A 143 -7.11 -14.31 -17.24
CA LEU A 143 -6.06 -13.28 -17.24
C LEU A 143 -5.04 -13.49 -16.12
N PHE A 144 -5.39 -14.25 -15.08
CA PHE A 144 -4.55 -14.48 -13.92
C PHE A 144 -3.48 -15.55 -14.20
N ASN A 145 -2.30 -15.35 -13.63
CA ASN A 145 -1.38 -16.46 -13.36
C ASN A 145 -1.81 -17.22 -12.09
N TYR A 146 -1.18 -18.37 -11.84
CA TYR A 146 -1.59 -19.26 -10.75
C TYR A 146 -1.52 -18.58 -9.38
N ILE A 147 -0.42 -17.89 -9.07
CA ILE A 147 -0.27 -17.22 -7.77
C ILE A 147 -1.32 -16.12 -7.57
N GLY A 148 -1.66 -15.38 -8.62
CA GLY A 148 -2.67 -14.33 -8.57
C GLY A 148 -4.05 -14.87 -8.27
N ILE A 149 -4.53 -15.85 -9.04
CA ILE A 149 -5.85 -16.45 -8.81
C ILE A 149 -5.91 -17.23 -7.49
N LYS A 150 -4.83 -17.88 -7.10
CA LYS A 150 -4.75 -18.58 -5.81
C LYS A 150 -4.85 -17.59 -4.66
N THR A 151 -4.13 -16.47 -4.72
CA THR A 151 -4.16 -15.42 -3.71
C THR A 151 -5.55 -14.78 -3.62
N LEU A 152 -6.16 -14.46 -4.77
CA LEU A 152 -7.52 -13.91 -4.83
C LEU A 152 -8.54 -14.87 -4.20
N SER A 153 -8.49 -16.16 -4.56
CA SER A 153 -9.43 -17.17 -4.07
C SER A 153 -9.19 -17.61 -2.62
N ASP A 154 -7.97 -17.51 -2.10
CA ASP A 154 -7.69 -17.84 -0.70
C ASP A 154 -8.12 -16.73 0.26
N ARG A 155 -7.88 -15.48 -0.12
CA ARG A 155 -7.93 -14.34 0.82
C ARG A 155 -9.10 -13.39 0.59
N TYR A 156 -9.58 -13.26 -0.65
CA TYR A 156 -10.48 -12.15 -1.00
C TYR A 156 -11.91 -12.59 -1.22
N ILE A 157 -12.18 -13.71 -1.91
CA ILE A 157 -13.55 -14.21 -2.13
C ILE A 157 -14.25 -14.57 -0.82
N ILE A 158 -15.58 -14.44 -0.79
CA ILE A 158 -16.39 -14.90 0.34
C ILE A 158 -16.40 -16.43 0.34
N ARG A 159 -15.97 -16.99 1.47
CA ARG A 159 -16.06 -18.42 1.78
C ARG A 159 -17.09 -18.66 2.89
N GLY A 160 -17.64 -19.87 2.94
CA GLY A 160 -18.47 -20.31 4.05
C GLY A 160 -17.67 -20.51 5.34
N LEU A 161 -18.37 -20.71 6.46
CA LEU A 161 -17.73 -20.83 7.79
C LEU A 161 -16.85 -22.08 7.90
N GLN A 162 -17.07 -23.09 7.05
CA GLN A 162 -16.26 -24.31 6.97
C GLN A 162 -15.24 -24.24 5.83
N GLY A 163 -15.04 -23.06 5.23
CA GLY A 163 -14.10 -22.84 4.13
C GLY A 163 -14.67 -23.12 2.74
N GLU A 164 -15.98 -23.37 2.61
CA GLU A 164 -16.61 -23.66 1.32
C GLU A 164 -16.42 -22.48 0.35
N THR A 165 -15.99 -22.78 -0.88
CA THR A 165 -15.92 -21.78 -1.95
C THR A 165 -17.35 -21.36 -2.33
N LEU A 166 -17.74 -20.14 -1.94
CA LEU A 166 -19.09 -19.61 -2.15
C LEU A 166 -19.16 -18.45 -3.12
N GLU A 167 -18.12 -17.62 -3.30
CA GLU A 167 -18.06 -16.54 -4.28
C GLU A 167 -16.97 -16.86 -5.32
N LEU A 168 -17.16 -16.44 -6.57
CA LEU A 168 -16.19 -16.59 -7.65
C LEU A 168 -15.54 -15.24 -8.00
N PRO A 169 -14.37 -15.22 -8.66
CA PRO A 169 -13.59 -14.00 -8.88
C PRO A 169 -14.35 -12.84 -9.54
N GLN A 170 -15.12 -13.09 -10.61
CA GLN A 170 -15.86 -12.02 -11.28
C GLN A 170 -17.06 -11.52 -10.46
N GLU A 171 -17.67 -12.38 -9.64
CA GLU A 171 -18.72 -11.97 -8.69
C GLU A 171 -18.15 -11.07 -7.60
N LEU A 172 -16.92 -11.34 -7.15
CA LEU A 172 -16.20 -10.44 -6.25
C LEU A 172 -15.99 -9.07 -6.91
N PHE A 173 -15.47 -9.00 -8.14
CA PHE A 173 -15.24 -7.72 -8.81
C PHE A 173 -16.53 -6.96 -9.05
N MET A 174 -17.59 -7.64 -9.49
CA MET A 174 -18.90 -7.02 -9.68
C MET A 174 -19.49 -6.55 -8.35
N GLY A 175 -19.36 -7.32 -7.27
CA GLY A 175 -19.81 -6.93 -5.94
C GLY A 175 -19.09 -5.70 -5.39
N VAL A 176 -17.77 -5.61 -5.58
CA VAL A 176 -16.97 -4.42 -5.24
C VAL A 176 -17.41 -3.23 -6.08
N ALA A 177 -17.58 -3.41 -7.39
CA ALA A 177 -18.03 -2.37 -8.31
C ALA A 177 -19.42 -1.83 -7.95
N MET A 178 -20.36 -2.72 -7.63
CA MET A 178 -21.70 -2.37 -7.15
C MET A 178 -21.62 -1.55 -5.86
N HIS A 179 -20.86 -2.00 -4.85
CA HIS A 179 -20.72 -1.25 -3.62
C HIS A 179 -20.23 0.18 -3.89
N LEU A 180 -19.15 0.32 -4.66
CA LEU A 180 -18.54 1.62 -4.95
C LEU A 180 -19.43 2.53 -5.82
N ALA A 181 -20.39 1.97 -6.57
CA ALA A 181 -21.32 2.73 -7.40
C ALA A 181 -22.66 3.05 -6.70
N MET A 182 -22.92 2.54 -5.49
CA MET A 182 -24.24 2.65 -4.82
C MET A 182 -24.77 4.08 -4.69
N LYS A 183 -23.89 5.06 -4.51
CA LYS A 183 -24.23 6.47 -4.32
C LYS A 183 -24.11 7.30 -5.62
N GLU A 184 -23.78 6.67 -6.74
CA GLU A 184 -23.73 7.35 -8.04
C GLU A 184 -25.15 7.60 -8.60
N LYS A 185 -25.31 8.68 -9.36
CA LYS A 185 -26.60 9.00 -10.01
C LYS A 185 -27.01 7.92 -11.02
N ASP A 186 -26.08 7.46 -11.84
CA ASP A 186 -26.23 6.32 -12.75
C ASP A 186 -25.41 5.13 -12.24
N LYS A 187 -25.90 4.51 -11.16
CA LYS A 187 -25.21 3.41 -10.46
C LYS A 187 -24.94 2.18 -11.34
N LEU A 188 -25.74 1.91 -12.37
CA LEU A 188 -25.51 0.78 -13.28
C LEU A 188 -24.38 1.07 -14.26
N HIS A 189 -24.37 2.27 -14.86
CA HIS A 189 -23.28 2.70 -15.73
C HIS A 189 -21.93 2.64 -15.00
N TRP A 190 -21.87 3.21 -13.80
CA TRP A 190 -20.64 3.22 -13.02
C TRP A 190 -20.24 1.85 -12.50
N ALA A 191 -21.20 1.01 -12.06
CA ALA A 191 -20.88 -0.38 -11.69
C ALA A 191 -20.25 -1.14 -12.86
N ARG A 192 -20.73 -0.98 -14.10
CA ARG A 192 -20.09 -1.59 -15.28
C ARG A 192 -18.69 -1.06 -15.52
N LYS A 193 -18.48 0.26 -15.50
CA LYS A 193 -17.15 0.87 -15.68
C LYS A 193 -16.16 0.42 -14.61
N PHE A 194 -16.58 0.38 -13.35
CA PHE A 194 -15.75 -0.07 -12.24
C PHE A 194 -15.41 -1.55 -12.37
N TYR A 195 -16.40 -2.37 -12.74
CA TYR A 195 -16.19 -3.79 -13.01
C TYR A 195 -15.20 -3.99 -14.16
N ASP A 196 -15.34 -3.28 -15.27
CA ASP A 196 -14.44 -3.40 -16.42
C ASP A 196 -13.00 -3.04 -16.05
N ALA A 197 -12.78 -1.93 -15.34
CA ALA A 197 -11.44 -1.53 -14.88
C ALA A 197 -10.79 -2.57 -13.95
N LEU A 198 -11.56 -3.10 -12.99
CA LEU A 198 -11.09 -4.10 -12.03
C LEU A 198 -10.82 -5.47 -12.67
N SER A 199 -11.82 -6.02 -13.36
CA SER A 199 -11.78 -7.39 -13.87
C SER A 199 -10.86 -7.58 -15.06
N SER A 200 -10.57 -6.52 -15.81
CA SER A 200 -9.55 -6.54 -16.88
C SER A 200 -8.12 -6.34 -16.35
N LEU A 201 -7.95 -6.22 -15.02
CA LEU A 201 -6.68 -6.03 -14.34
C LEU A 201 -5.92 -4.76 -14.75
N ARG A 202 -6.61 -3.76 -15.34
CA ARG A 202 -6.04 -2.43 -15.67
C ARG A 202 -5.65 -1.64 -14.42
N MET A 203 -6.34 -1.91 -13.31
CA MET A 203 -6.06 -1.32 -12.01
C MET A 203 -6.40 -2.29 -10.89
N THR A 204 -5.91 -1.98 -9.69
CA THR A 204 -6.33 -2.63 -8.45
C THR A 204 -6.78 -1.58 -7.45
N VAL A 205 -7.79 -1.91 -6.65
CA VAL A 205 -8.11 -1.15 -5.43
C VAL A 205 -7.28 -1.66 -4.26
N ALA A 206 -7.23 -0.88 -3.19
CA ALA A 206 -6.61 -1.29 -1.94
C ALA A 206 -7.13 -2.64 -1.43
N THR A 207 -6.28 -3.39 -0.72
CA THR A 207 -6.64 -4.68 -0.10
C THR A 207 -7.91 -4.61 0.74
N PRO A 208 -8.13 -3.62 1.65
CA PRO A 208 -9.37 -3.56 2.42
C PRO A 208 -10.60 -3.31 1.53
N THR A 209 -10.50 -2.42 0.53
CA THR A 209 -11.59 -2.23 -0.45
C THR A 209 -11.93 -3.54 -1.16
N LEU A 210 -10.94 -4.25 -1.70
CA LEU A 210 -11.15 -5.51 -2.41
C LEU A 210 -11.74 -6.59 -1.50
N ALA A 211 -11.26 -6.67 -0.26
CA ALA A 211 -11.66 -7.68 0.71
C ALA A 211 -13.03 -7.42 1.34
N ASN A 212 -13.41 -6.15 1.56
CA ASN A 212 -14.49 -5.79 2.48
C ASN A 212 -15.67 -5.05 1.82
N ALA A 213 -15.52 -4.45 0.64
CA ALA A 213 -16.55 -3.58 0.06
C ALA A 213 -17.95 -4.19 -0.01
N ARG A 214 -18.07 -5.50 -0.26
CA ARG A 214 -19.39 -6.17 -0.34
C ARG A 214 -19.83 -6.88 0.93
N LYS A 215 -19.01 -6.87 1.98
CA LYS A 215 -19.26 -7.56 3.26
C LYS A 215 -20.01 -6.63 4.24
N PRO A 216 -20.67 -7.16 5.29
CA PRO A 216 -21.41 -6.33 6.24
C PRO A 216 -20.56 -5.25 6.91
N PHE A 217 -19.36 -5.62 7.36
CA PHE A 217 -18.38 -4.69 7.93
C PHE A 217 -17.39 -4.25 6.85
N HIS A 218 -17.57 -3.03 6.33
CA HIS A 218 -16.89 -2.52 5.13
C HIS A 218 -15.95 -1.36 5.46
N GLN A 219 -14.88 -1.66 6.21
CA GLN A 219 -13.74 -0.75 6.33
C GLN A 219 -12.87 -0.91 5.05
N LEU A 220 -12.69 0.19 4.32
CA LEU A 220 -12.13 0.22 2.95
C LEU A 220 -10.74 0.87 2.87
N SER A 221 -10.32 1.66 3.86
CA SER A 221 -9.06 2.39 3.84
C SER A 221 -7.88 1.57 4.40
N SER A 222 -6.68 1.73 3.84
CA SER A 222 -5.53 0.89 4.20
C SER A 222 -4.78 1.31 5.45
N CYS A 223 -4.47 2.60 5.56
CA CYS A 223 -3.59 3.12 6.58
C CYS A 223 -4.13 4.42 7.17
N PHE A 224 -3.66 4.72 8.37
CA PHE A 224 -4.02 5.92 9.11
C PHE A 224 -2.78 6.59 9.69
N ILE A 225 -2.87 7.88 10.02
CA ILE A 225 -1.77 8.60 10.69
C ILE A 225 -2.33 9.48 11.81
N ASP A 226 -1.72 9.43 12.98
CA ASP A 226 -2.10 10.24 14.15
C ASP A 226 -0.92 11.00 14.75
N THR A 227 -1.25 12.11 15.42
CA THR A 227 -0.29 12.97 16.14
C THR A 227 -0.51 12.85 17.63
N VAL A 228 0.51 12.37 18.34
CA VAL A 228 0.43 12.20 19.80
C VAL A 228 0.73 13.53 20.48
N PRO A 229 -0.20 14.14 21.23
CA PRO A 229 0.11 15.32 22.04
C PRO A 229 0.81 14.92 23.35
N ASP A 230 1.53 15.86 23.94
CA ASP A 230 2.28 15.67 25.20
C ASP A 230 1.39 15.74 26.45
N ASN A 231 0.39 14.86 26.53
CA ASN A 231 -0.43 14.67 27.72
C ASN A 231 -0.95 13.22 27.79
N LEU A 232 -1.25 12.77 29.01
CA LEU A 232 -1.62 11.37 29.27
C LEU A 232 -2.87 10.93 28.50
N TRP A 233 -3.88 11.79 28.43
CA TRP A 233 -5.13 11.45 27.75
C TRP A 233 -4.88 11.25 26.25
N GLY A 234 -4.15 12.15 25.60
CA GLY A 234 -3.89 12.06 24.17
C GLY A 234 -3.04 10.85 23.80
N ILE A 235 -2.03 10.50 24.61
CA ILE A 235 -1.22 9.28 24.43
C ILE A 235 -2.13 8.04 24.42
N TYR A 236 -3.01 7.88 25.41
CA TYR A 236 -3.92 6.73 25.46
C TYR A 236 -5.06 6.80 24.44
N ASN A 237 -5.50 8.00 24.04
CA ASN A 237 -6.48 8.16 22.98
C ASN A 237 -5.92 7.70 21.62
N THR A 238 -4.65 7.99 21.34
CA THR A 238 -3.96 7.47 20.15
C THR A 238 -3.82 5.95 20.23
N ASP A 239 -3.46 5.38 21.38
CA ASP A 239 -3.39 3.91 21.55
C ASP A 239 -4.77 3.24 21.34
N MET A 240 -5.83 3.83 21.90
CA MET A 240 -7.21 3.37 21.67
C MET A 240 -7.57 3.43 20.18
N SER A 241 -7.23 4.52 19.50
CA SER A 241 -7.46 4.67 18.06
C SER A 241 -6.67 3.63 17.26
N PHE A 242 -5.42 3.35 17.66
CA PHE A 242 -4.59 2.31 17.06
C PHE A 242 -5.19 0.91 17.24
N ALA A 243 -5.72 0.60 18.42
CA ALA A 243 -6.41 -0.66 18.67
C ALA A 243 -7.65 -0.81 17.77
N GLN A 244 -8.45 0.25 17.59
CA GLN A 244 -9.60 0.21 16.67
C GLN A 244 -9.15 0.02 15.22
N VAL A 245 -8.12 0.73 14.76
CA VAL A 245 -7.57 0.58 13.40
C VAL A 245 -7.04 -0.84 13.16
N SER A 246 -6.24 -1.38 14.10
CA SER A 246 -5.66 -2.73 14.00
C SER A 246 -6.72 -3.82 13.98
N LYS A 247 -7.81 -3.67 14.76
CA LYS A 247 -8.95 -4.61 14.75
C LYS A 247 -9.51 -4.84 13.34
N PHE A 248 -9.51 -3.81 12.49
CA PHE A 248 -9.99 -3.89 11.12
C PHE A 248 -8.87 -4.08 10.07
N GLY A 249 -7.62 -4.24 10.52
CA GLY A 249 -6.48 -4.59 9.65
C GLY A 249 -5.81 -3.43 8.95
N GLY A 250 -6.07 -2.22 9.44
CA GLY A 250 -5.38 -1.03 9.00
C GLY A 250 -3.99 -0.94 9.61
N GLY A 251 -3.04 -0.38 8.86
CA GLY A 251 -1.74 0.05 9.40
C GLY A 251 -1.82 1.46 9.99
N MET A 252 -0.87 1.83 10.85
CA MET A 252 -0.82 3.17 11.44
C MET A 252 0.57 3.80 11.37
N GLY A 253 0.63 5.09 11.05
CA GLY A 253 1.77 5.95 11.36
C GLY A 253 1.46 6.76 12.62
N ILE A 254 2.40 6.83 13.56
CA ILE A 254 2.23 7.56 14.82
C ILE A 254 3.38 8.54 14.97
N TYR A 255 3.08 9.82 15.02
CA TYR A 255 4.08 10.84 15.32
C TYR A 255 4.15 11.11 16.82
N VAL A 256 5.32 10.89 17.42
CA VAL A 256 5.57 11.07 18.87
C VAL A 256 6.48 12.26 19.19
N GLY A 257 6.92 13.04 18.20
CA GLY A 257 7.88 14.14 18.40
C GLY A 257 7.41 15.29 19.29
N LYS A 258 6.11 15.37 19.62
CA LYS A 258 5.61 16.36 20.61
C LYS A 258 5.83 15.93 22.06
N VAL A 259 5.95 14.62 22.31
CA VAL A 259 6.04 14.02 23.66
C VAL A 259 7.38 14.37 24.27
N ARG A 260 7.37 14.75 25.56
CA ARG A 260 8.58 15.15 26.28
C ARG A 260 9.62 14.04 26.41
N SER A 261 10.90 14.42 26.46
CA SER A 261 12.02 13.48 26.55
C SER A 261 12.19 12.87 27.95
N ARG A 262 13.05 11.86 28.05
CA ARG A 262 13.45 11.27 29.33
C ARG A 262 14.09 12.34 30.23
N GLY A 263 13.76 12.30 31.53
CA GLY A 263 14.24 13.27 32.52
C GLY A 263 13.52 14.62 32.50
N SER A 264 12.58 14.85 31.58
CA SER A 264 11.75 16.05 31.57
C SER A 264 10.90 16.20 32.83
N ALA A 265 10.43 17.42 33.08
CA ALA A 265 9.61 17.74 34.25
C ALA A 265 8.19 17.18 34.11
N ILE A 266 7.60 16.70 35.21
CA ILE A 266 6.17 16.38 35.31
C ILE A 266 5.61 17.16 36.48
N ARG A 267 4.60 18.02 36.25
CA ARG A 267 4.00 18.88 37.29
C ARG A 267 5.06 19.70 38.07
N GLY A 268 6.13 20.13 37.40
CA GLY A 268 7.24 20.87 38.00
C GLY A 268 8.36 20.02 38.62
N TYR A 269 8.16 18.71 38.81
CA TYR A 269 9.20 17.81 39.30
C TYR A 269 10.16 17.42 38.16
N LYS A 270 11.38 17.96 38.17
CA LYS A 270 12.45 17.64 37.20
C LYS A 270 12.91 16.18 37.35
N GLY A 271 13.34 15.56 36.25
CA GLY A 271 13.86 14.19 36.26
C GLY A 271 12.78 13.10 36.30
N ALA A 272 11.51 13.45 36.14
CA ALA A 272 10.39 12.55 36.39
C ALA A 272 9.90 11.78 35.15
N ALA A 273 10.06 12.33 33.94
CA ALA A 273 9.55 11.70 32.73
C ALA A 273 10.39 10.50 32.28
N GLY A 274 9.73 9.42 31.84
CA GLY A 274 10.36 8.23 31.28
C GLY A 274 10.79 8.34 29.81
N GLY A 275 10.42 9.43 29.13
CA GLY A 275 10.68 9.64 27.69
C GLY A 275 9.68 8.93 26.78
N VAL A 276 10.00 8.85 25.49
CA VAL A 276 9.11 8.31 24.46
C VAL A 276 9.05 6.78 24.46
N ILE A 277 10.14 6.09 24.83
CA ILE A 277 10.29 4.64 24.68
C ILE A 277 9.23 3.83 25.43
N PRO A 278 8.89 4.12 26.71
CA PRO A 278 7.83 3.40 27.41
C PRO A 278 6.45 3.52 26.72
N TRP A 279 6.15 4.67 26.12
CA TRP A 279 4.89 4.87 25.39
C TRP A 279 4.88 4.10 24.07
N ILE A 280 6.00 4.08 23.36
CA ILE A 280 6.18 3.25 22.14
C ILE A 280 5.97 1.77 22.47
N LYS A 281 6.41 1.33 23.64
CA LYS A 281 6.20 -0.05 24.11
C LYS A 281 4.72 -0.38 24.35
N ASN A 282 3.89 0.58 24.73
CA ASN A 282 2.44 0.38 24.78
C ASN A 282 1.89 0.11 23.37
N TYR A 283 2.26 0.94 22.39
CA TYR A 283 1.87 0.71 21.00
C TYR A 283 2.36 -0.65 20.47
N ASN A 284 3.58 -1.07 20.83
CA ASN A 284 4.10 -2.40 20.49
C ASN A 284 3.18 -3.51 21.02
N ASN A 285 2.81 -3.43 22.29
CA ASN A 285 1.94 -4.41 22.91
C ASN A 285 0.54 -4.41 22.28
N THR A 286 0.01 -3.24 21.93
CA THR A 286 -1.26 -3.13 21.19
C THR A 286 -1.19 -3.79 19.82
N ALA A 287 -0.08 -3.63 19.09
CA ALA A 287 0.14 -4.25 17.78
C ALA A 287 0.11 -5.79 17.84
N ILE A 288 0.67 -6.35 18.92
CA ILE A 288 0.65 -7.81 19.19
C ILE A 288 -0.74 -8.25 19.66
N ALA A 289 -1.35 -7.51 20.59
CA ALA A 289 -2.59 -7.91 21.25
C ALA A 289 -3.80 -7.87 20.32
N VAL A 290 -3.80 -6.94 19.35
CA VAL A 290 -4.91 -6.74 18.39
C VAL A 290 -4.51 -7.25 17.00
N ASP A 291 -4.16 -8.54 16.94
CA ASP A 291 -3.95 -9.28 15.68
C ASP A 291 -5.31 -9.75 15.12
N GLN A 292 -5.50 -9.66 13.80
CA GLN A 292 -6.72 -10.04 13.09
C GLN A 292 -6.96 -11.56 13.08
N LEU A 293 -7.24 -12.15 14.25
CA LEU A 293 -7.45 -13.60 14.41
C LEU A 293 -6.26 -14.43 13.88
N GLY A 294 -5.03 -13.88 13.93
CA GLY A 294 -3.81 -14.55 13.48
C GLY A 294 -3.63 -14.57 11.95
N VAL A 295 -4.45 -13.83 11.19
CA VAL A 295 -4.32 -13.70 9.73
C VAL A 295 -3.33 -12.60 9.35
N ARG A 296 -3.22 -11.54 10.17
CA ARG A 296 -2.31 -10.40 9.94
C ARG A 296 -2.05 -9.66 11.26
N SER A 297 -0.77 -9.59 11.64
CA SER A 297 -0.31 -8.84 12.80
C SER A 297 -0.59 -7.34 12.63
N GLY A 298 -0.89 -6.64 13.74
CA GLY A 298 -0.93 -5.18 13.75
C GLY A 298 0.41 -4.61 13.31
N ALA A 299 0.40 -3.60 12.45
CA ALA A 299 1.62 -3.01 11.91
C ALA A 299 1.58 -1.49 12.09
N VAL A 300 2.62 -0.96 12.73
CA VAL A 300 2.70 0.47 13.07
C VAL A 300 4.10 1.01 12.86
N ALA A 301 4.17 2.16 12.19
CA ALA A 301 5.38 2.96 12.13
C ALA A 301 5.29 4.10 13.15
N VAL A 302 6.35 4.30 13.92
CA VAL A 302 6.43 5.41 14.89
C VAL A 302 7.52 6.36 14.43
N TYR A 303 7.24 7.66 14.41
CA TYR A 303 8.14 8.69 13.93
C TYR A 303 8.61 9.64 15.02
N LEU A 304 9.91 9.93 15.03
CA LEU A 304 10.56 10.87 15.96
C LEU A 304 11.47 11.84 15.19
N ASP A 305 11.54 13.08 15.64
CA ASP A 305 12.47 14.07 15.07
C ASP A 305 13.92 13.82 15.46
N VAL A 306 14.84 14.06 14.53
CA VAL A 306 16.28 13.81 14.72
C VAL A 306 16.95 14.68 15.79
N TRP A 307 16.34 15.81 16.16
CA TRP A 307 16.80 16.70 17.23
C TRP A 307 16.24 16.34 18.61
N HIS A 308 15.40 15.32 18.72
CA HIS A 308 14.82 14.90 19.99
C HIS A 308 15.86 14.23 20.89
N LYS A 309 15.90 14.54 22.20
CA LYS A 309 16.84 13.95 23.16
C LYS A 309 16.84 12.42 23.22
N ASP A 310 15.69 11.80 23.06
CA ASP A 310 15.57 10.33 23.07
C ASP A 310 15.99 9.65 21.74
N ILE A 311 16.58 10.37 20.77
CA ILE A 311 16.88 9.84 19.41
C ILE A 311 17.79 8.61 19.42
N PHE A 312 18.82 8.57 20.27
CA PHE A 312 19.74 7.42 20.32
C PHE A 312 19.07 6.15 20.85
N ASP A 313 18.22 6.27 21.87
CA ASP A 313 17.45 5.15 22.39
C ASP A 313 16.39 4.69 21.35
N PHE A 314 15.78 5.65 20.65
CA PHE A 314 14.82 5.38 19.59
C PHE A 314 15.44 4.59 18.41
N LEU A 315 16.65 4.96 17.98
CA LEU A 315 17.40 4.23 16.95
C LEU A 315 17.85 2.82 17.39
N ASN A 316 17.68 2.47 18.67
CA ASN A 316 18.00 1.16 19.22
C ASN A 316 16.77 0.27 19.47
N LEU A 317 15.55 0.72 19.11
CA LEU A 317 14.30 0.02 19.46
C LEU A 317 14.23 -1.44 19.00
N LYS A 318 14.75 -1.73 17.80
CA LYS A 318 14.67 -3.05 17.17
C LYS A 318 15.95 -3.87 17.27
N THR A 319 17.05 -3.30 17.78
CA THR A 319 18.32 -4.03 17.85
C THR A 319 18.23 -5.16 18.88
N ASN A 320 18.87 -6.28 18.59
CA ASN A 320 18.78 -7.50 19.43
C ASN A 320 19.50 -7.39 20.77
N ASN A 321 20.36 -6.39 20.95
CA ASN A 321 21.18 -6.20 22.16
C ASN A 321 20.67 -5.01 22.99
N GLY A 322 20.65 -5.15 24.32
CA GLY A 322 20.29 -4.08 25.26
C GLY A 322 19.26 -4.52 26.29
N ASP A 323 18.72 -3.56 27.05
CA ASP A 323 17.61 -3.81 27.99
C ASP A 323 16.30 -3.99 27.22
N ASP A 324 15.66 -5.17 27.34
CA ASP A 324 14.36 -5.49 26.74
C ASP A 324 13.26 -4.49 27.10
N ARG A 325 13.36 -3.81 28.25
CA ARG A 325 12.41 -2.75 28.63
C ARG A 325 12.45 -1.55 27.68
N MET A 326 13.57 -1.36 26.99
CA MET A 326 13.80 -0.30 26.01
C MET A 326 13.62 -0.79 24.56
N LYS A 327 13.06 -1.98 24.35
CA LYS A 327 12.84 -2.58 23.02
C LYS A 327 11.37 -2.60 22.62
N ALA A 328 11.17 -2.51 21.30
CA ALA A 328 9.88 -2.60 20.64
C ALA A 328 10.07 -3.20 19.22
N HIS A 329 10.12 -4.53 19.13
CA HIS A 329 10.49 -5.25 17.90
C HIS A 329 9.40 -5.23 16.82
N ASP A 330 8.13 -5.04 17.21
CA ASP A 330 6.97 -5.02 16.31
C ASP A 330 6.65 -3.60 15.79
N ILE A 331 7.44 -2.61 16.21
CA ILE A 331 7.37 -1.23 15.71
C ILE A 331 8.33 -1.06 14.53
N PHE A 332 7.90 -0.29 13.53
CA PHE A 332 8.77 0.22 12.47
C PHE A 332 9.20 1.66 12.81
N PRO A 333 10.44 1.91 13.26
CA PRO A 333 10.88 3.26 13.57
C PRO A 333 11.02 4.09 12.29
N GLY A 334 10.71 5.38 12.37
CA GLY A 334 10.92 6.38 11.32
C GLY A 334 11.52 7.65 11.90
N VAL A 335 12.39 8.32 11.15
CA VAL A 335 13.07 9.54 11.60
C VAL A 335 12.68 10.72 10.71
N CYS A 336 12.23 11.80 11.34
CA CYS A 336 11.94 13.07 10.66
C CYS A 336 13.20 13.93 10.63
N ILE A 337 13.67 14.25 9.42
CA ILE A 337 14.95 14.91 9.15
C ILE A 337 14.71 16.24 8.44
N PRO A 338 15.08 17.39 9.05
CA PRO A 338 15.11 18.69 8.37
C PRO A 338 16.37 18.81 7.49
N ASP A 339 16.34 19.69 6.49
CA ASP A 339 17.46 19.92 5.57
C ASP A 339 18.71 20.38 6.32
N LEU A 340 18.53 21.17 7.39
CA LEU A 340 19.62 21.63 8.25
C LEU A 340 20.44 20.47 8.82
N PHE A 341 19.82 19.36 9.20
CA PHE A 341 20.54 18.19 9.71
C PHE A 341 21.42 17.58 8.62
N MET A 342 20.88 17.42 7.40
CA MET A 342 21.62 16.86 6.27
C MET A 342 22.83 17.72 5.89
N LYS A 343 22.64 19.05 5.81
CA LYS A 343 23.73 20.02 5.62
C LYS A 343 24.80 19.87 6.72
N THR A 344 24.37 19.78 7.99
CA THR A 344 25.29 19.62 9.13
C THR A 344 26.08 18.31 9.06
N VAL A 345 25.46 17.21 8.62
CA VAL A 345 26.14 15.91 8.40
C VAL A 345 27.22 16.03 7.32
N GLN A 346 26.90 16.72 6.21
CA GLN A 346 27.81 16.97 5.10
C GLN A 346 29.01 17.83 5.53
N GLU A 347 28.76 18.86 6.32
CA GLU A 347 29.77 19.79 6.86
C GLU A 347 30.55 19.22 8.06
N ARG A 348 30.18 18.04 8.56
CA ARG A 348 30.75 17.41 9.77
C ARG A 348 30.59 18.29 11.03
N GLY A 349 29.48 19.00 11.13
CA GLY A 349 29.17 19.90 12.25
C GLY A 349 28.57 19.22 13.49
N SER A 350 28.39 20.02 14.54
CA SER A 350 27.69 19.64 15.77
C SER A 350 26.17 19.78 15.62
N TRP A 351 25.45 18.86 16.25
CA TRP A 351 23.99 18.84 16.38
C TRP A 351 23.59 18.90 17.85
N TYR A 352 22.44 19.50 18.16
CA TYR A 352 21.99 19.74 19.52
C TYR A 352 20.63 19.09 19.75
N LEU A 353 20.55 18.29 20.81
CA LEU A 353 19.34 17.57 21.17
C LEU A 353 18.57 18.30 22.26
N PHE A 354 17.25 18.39 22.09
CA PHE A 354 16.37 19.12 22.99
C PHE A 354 15.18 18.29 23.48
N ASP A 355 14.60 18.73 24.60
CA ASP A 355 13.30 18.26 25.08
C ASP A 355 12.19 19.14 24.49
N PRO A 356 11.22 18.59 23.72
CA PRO A 356 10.12 19.36 23.15
C PRO A 356 9.30 20.12 24.21
N HIS A 357 9.15 19.56 25.40
CA HIS A 357 8.40 20.20 26.48
C HIS A 357 9.11 21.44 27.00
N GLU A 358 10.42 21.34 27.24
CA GLU A 358 11.26 22.45 27.71
C GLU A 358 11.28 23.62 26.71
N ILE A 359 11.41 23.31 25.41
CA ILE A 359 11.29 24.31 24.34
C ILE A 359 9.92 25.00 24.43
N ARG A 360 8.83 24.22 24.49
CA ARG A 360 7.48 24.78 24.50
C ARG A 360 7.22 25.68 25.70
N THR A 361 7.68 25.28 26.89
CA THR A 361 7.47 26.06 28.12
C THR A 361 8.37 27.29 28.22
N THR A 362 9.57 27.25 27.65
CA THR A 362 10.58 28.31 27.79
C THR A 362 10.54 29.30 26.63
N MET A 363 10.43 28.80 25.41
CA MET A 363 10.46 29.58 24.17
C MET A 363 9.06 30.04 23.73
N GLY A 364 7.99 29.37 24.20
CA GLY A 364 6.61 29.69 23.83
C GLY A 364 6.19 29.17 22.45
N PHE A 365 7.03 28.36 21.78
CA PHE A 365 6.71 27.72 20.52
C PHE A 365 7.08 26.23 20.54
N SER A 366 6.47 25.46 19.64
CA SER A 366 6.87 24.08 19.33
C SER A 366 7.72 24.10 18.05
N ILE A 367 8.97 23.64 18.13
CA ILE A 367 9.89 23.70 16.99
C ILE A 367 9.48 22.70 15.89
N GLU A 368 8.86 21.57 16.27
CA GLU A 368 8.33 20.58 15.34
C GLU A 368 7.22 21.11 14.43
N ASP A 369 6.60 22.24 14.79
CA ASP A 369 5.57 22.90 13.98
C ASP A 369 6.16 23.74 12.84
N SER A 370 7.49 23.80 12.73
CA SER A 370 8.23 24.55 11.71
C SER A 370 9.04 23.65 10.79
N TYR A 371 9.38 24.17 9.61
CA TYR A 371 10.22 23.54 8.59
C TYR A 371 10.95 24.63 7.79
N GLY A 372 12.00 24.26 7.06
CA GLY A 372 12.78 25.20 6.25
C GLY A 372 13.38 26.35 7.07
N GLU A 373 13.37 27.56 6.52
CA GLU A 373 14.00 28.74 7.16
C GLU A 373 13.46 29.04 8.56
N GLU A 374 12.16 28.84 8.80
CA GLU A 374 11.56 29.07 10.12
C GLU A 374 12.05 28.03 11.15
N PHE A 375 12.27 26.79 10.72
CA PHE A 375 12.92 25.78 11.56
C PHE A 375 14.37 26.15 11.84
N GLU A 376 15.13 26.53 10.83
CA GLU A 376 16.54 26.94 10.99
C GLU A 376 16.67 28.10 11.99
N ARG A 377 15.80 29.11 11.89
CA ARG A 377 15.73 30.25 12.83
C ARG A 377 15.40 29.80 14.25
N ARG A 378 14.31 29.05 14.45
CA ARG A 378 13.88 28.57 15.78
C ARG A 378 14.90 27.63 16.41
N TYR A 379 15.54 26.78 15.61
CA TYR A 379 16.58 25.88 16.06
C TYR A 379 17.80 26.67 16.55
N ALA A 380 18.26 27.67 15.78
CA ALA A 380 19.33 28.56 16.20
C ALA A 380 18.99 29.34 17.49
N GLU A 381 17.75 29.78 17.66
CA GLU A 381 17.27 30.40 18.91
C GLU A 381 17.36 29.43 20.10
N CYS A 382 16.98 28.16 19.90
CA CYS A 382 17.12 27.14 20.94
C CYS A 382 18.59 26.86 21.27
N VAL A 383 19.46 26.75 20.26
CA VAL A 383 20.90 26.54 20.43
C VAL A 383 21.57 27.73 21.13
N ASN A 384 21.09 28.95 20.94
CA ASN A 384 21.65 30.13 21.57
C ASN A 384 21.04 30.45 22.95
N ASN A 385 19.98 29.75 23.37
CA ASN A 385 19.34 30.00 24.65
C ASN A 385 19.99 29.17 25.78
N PRO A 386 20.65 29.80 26.78
CA PRO A 386 21.28 29.09 27.88
C PRO A 386 20.29 28.51 28.89
N ALA A 387 19.01 28.88 28.83
CA ALA A 387 17.97 28.36 29.71
C ALA A 387 17.49 26.95 29.32
N LEU A 388 17.75 26.52 28.08
CA LEU A 388 17.39 25.18 27.60
C LEU A 388 18.51 24.18 27.90
N SER A 389 18.16 23.07 28.52
CA SER A 389 19.08 21.92 28.61
C SER A 389 19.25 21.30 27.22
N ARG A 390 20.49 21.02 26.82
CA ARG A 390 20.84 20.50 25.50
C ARG A 390 22.01 19.54 25.57
N ASP A 391 22.00 18.55 24.68
CA ASP A 391 23.12 17.64 24.48
C ASP A 391 23.75 17.96 23.12
N GLU A 392 25.05 18.26 23.09
CA GLU A 392 25.80 18.47 21.86
C GLU A 392 26.41 17.15 21.39
N VAL A 393 26.16 16.78 20.13
CA VAL A 393 26.65 15.55 19.51
C VAL A 393 27.08 15.81 18.07
N PRO A 394 28.14 15.16 17.54
CA PRO A 394 28.45 15.26 16.12
C PRO A 394 27.28 14.73 15.28
N ALA A 395 26.81 15.51 14.28
CA ALA A 395 25.65 15.11 13.47
C ALA A 395 25.87 13.76 12.77
N ILE A 396 27.11 13.51 12.35
CA ILE A 396 27.52 12.26 11.72
C ILE A 396 27.34 11.03 12.62
N ASP A 397 27.38 11.17 13.94
CA ASP A 397 27.25 10.03 14.86
C ASP A 397 25.79 9.56 14.96
N ILE A 398 24.82 10.48 14.91
CA ILE A 398 23.40 10.13 14.75
C ILE A 398 23.20 9.42 13.41
N MET A 399 23.78 9.95 12.32
CA MET A 399 23.65 9.36 11.00
C MET A 399 24.26 7.96 10.92
N LYS A 400 25.46 7.74 11.50
CA LYS A 400 26.05 6.40 11.61
C LYS A 400 25.13 5.43 12.33
N LYS A 401 24.46 5.87 13.41
CA LYS A 401 23.55 5.02 14.17
C LYS A 401 22.29 4.68 13.38
N LEU A 402 21.75 5.65 12.66
CA LEU A 402 20.63 5.47 11.73
C LEU A 402 20.98 4.43 10.66
N LEU A 403 22.13 4.59 9.99
CA LEU A 403 22.60 3.67 8.95
C LEU A 403 22.83 2.26 9.51
N ALA A 404 23.49 2.12 10.67
CA ALA A 404 23.69 0.81 11.29
C ALA A 404 22.36 0.09 11.56
N SER A 405 21.38 0.78 12.16
CA SER A 405 20.05 0.20 12.37
C SER A 405 19.37 -0.17 11.05
N SER A 406 19.46 0.70 10.04
CA SER A 406 18.86 0.47 8.71
C SER A 406 19.46 -0.76 8.02
N PHE A 407 20.78 -0.92 8.09
CA PHE A 407 21.47 -2.08 7.53
C PHE A 407 21.12 -3.40 8.26
N GLU A 408 20.98 -3.35 9.59
CA GLU A 408 20.67 -4.53 10.42
C GLU A 408 19.20 -4.96 10.36
N THR A 409 18.27 -4.00 10.31
CA THR A 409 16.84 -4.25 10.54
C THR A 409 15.94 -3.80 9.39
N GLY A 410 16.51 -3.17 8.36
CA GLY A 410 15.79 -2.49 7.29
C GLY A 410 15.14 -1.16 7.68
N THR A 411 15.29 -0.73 8.93
CA THR A 411 14.68 0.47 9.54
C THR A 411 15.70 1.20 10.43
N PRO A 412 15.61 2.52 10.67
CA PRO A 412 14.42 3.34 10.52
C PRO A 412 14.13 3.79 9.09
N PHE A 413 12.85 4.07 8.83
CA PHE A 413 12.42 4.84 7.67
C PHE A 413 12.91 6.29 7.79
N VAL A 414 13.02 6.98 6.66
CA VAL A 414 13.41 8.39 6.64
C VAL A 414 12.30 9.24 6.05
N PHE A 415 12.02 10.37 6.70
CA PHE A 415 11.07 11.39 6.28
C PHE A 415 11.79 12.74 6.19
N TYR A 416 11.95 13.28 5.00
CA TYR A 416 12.61 14.57 4.77
C TYR A 416 11.59 15.71 4.97
N ARG A 417 11.53 16.23 6.20
CA ARG A 417 10.50 17.15 6.70
C ARG A 417 10.31 18.37 5.81
N ASP A 418 11.41 18.99 5.41
CA ASP A 418 11.37 20.24 4.65
C ASP A 418 10.93 19.99 3.21
N THR A 419 11.45 18.94 2.56
CA THR A 419 11.02 18.53 1.22
C THR A 419 9.53 18.21 1.20
N VAL A 420 9.03 17.48 2.19
CA VAL A 420 7.61 17.13 2.29
C VAL A 420 6.72 18.37 2.47
N ASN A 421 7.05 19.25 3.42
CA ASN A 421 6.21 20.41 3.71
C ASN A 421 6.32 21.51 2.65
N ARG A 422 7.48 21.70 2.02
CA ARG A 422 7.58 22.50 0.79
C ARG A 422 6.70 21.93 -0.32
N ALA A 423 6.61 20.60 -0.42
CA ALA A 423 5.81 19.94 -1.44
C ALA A 423 4.29 19.91 -1.16
N ASN A 424 3.85 20.24 0.04
CA ASN A 424 2.45 20.14 0.47
C ASN A 424 1.52 21.18 -0.22
N PRO A 425 0.56 20.77 -1.07
CA PRO A 425 -0.34 21.71 -1.72
C PRO A 425 -1.36 22.39 -0.77
N ASN A 426 -1.51 21.88 0.46
CA ASN A 426 -2.46 22.38 1.46
C ASN A 426 -1.78 22.94 2.72
N LYS A 427 -0.54 23.43 2.59
CA LYS A 427 0.23 23.98 3.72
C LYS A 427 -0.42 25.21 4.39
N HIS A 428 -1.36 25.88 3.70
CA HIS A 428 -2.16 26.98 4.25
C HIS A 428 -3.10 26.55 5.39
N LYS A 429 -3.33 25.24 5.57
CA LYS A 429 -4.22 24.69 6.61
C LYS A 429 -3.53 23.80 7.63
N GLY A 430 -2.23 23.53 7.49
CA GLY A 430 -1.53 22.68 8.44
C GLY A 430 -0.15 22.22 7.97
N THR A 431 0.46 21.38 8.79
CA THR A 431 1.81 20.84 8.64
C THR A 431 1.76 19.32 8.61
N ILE A 432 2.72 18.70 7.93
CA ILE A 432 2.92 17.26 7.86
C ILE A 432 4.06 16.90 8.81
N TYR A 433 3.77 16.17 9.88
CA TYR A 433 4.78 15.81 10.89
C TYR A 433 5.52 14.50 10.57
N CYS A 434 4.84 13.54 9.95
CA CYS A 434 5.40 12.26 9.55
C CYS A 434 4.61 11.64 8.39
N SER A 435 4.98 10.40 8.03
CA SER A 435 4.24 9.61 7.05
C SER A 435 3.49 8.42 7.69
N ASN A 436 2.83 7.62 6.86
CA ASN A 436 2.16 6.38 7.28
C ASN A 436 3.15 5.21 7.39
N LEU A 437 2.63 4.03 7.74
CA LEU A 437 3.38 2.77 7.82
C LEU A 437 4.31 2.50 6.62
N CYS A 438 3.91 2.85 5.41
CA CYS A 438 4.64 2.54 4.17
C CYS A 438 5.36 3.76 3.56
N THR A 439 5.41 4.88 4.29
CA THR A 439 6.09 6.13 3.94
C THR A 439 5.62 6.87 2.68
N GLU A 440 4.49 6.52 2.07
CA GLU A 440 3.99 7.16 0.83
C GLU A 440 2.98 8.29 1.08
N ILE A 441 2.36 8.35 2.26
CA ILE A 441 1.30 9.30 2.58
C ILE A 441 1.85 10.49 3.34
N CYS A 442 1.63 11.69 2.80
CA CYS A 442 2.09 12.94 3.37
C CYS A 442 0.93 13.94 3.33
N GLN A 443 0.18 14.03 4.43
CA GLN A 443 -1.02 14.87 4.55
C GLN A 443 -0.97 15.68 5.85
N ASN A 444 -1.74 16.76 5.94
CA ASN A 444 -1.79 17.60 7.14
C ASN A 444 -2.26 16.80 8.36
N MET A 445 -1.63 17.07 9.50
CA MET A 445 -1.85 16.36 10.75
C MET A 445 -2.05 17.34 11.91
N SER A 446 -2.85 16.95 12.89
CA SER A 446 -2.94 17.65 14.18
C SER A 446 -3.49 16.73 15.26
N ALA A 447 -3.11 16.97 16.51
CA ALA A 447 -3.55 16.17 17.64
C ALA A 447 -5.02 16.44 18.00
N ALA A 448 -5.72 15.42 18.50
CA ALA A 448 -6.99 15.60 19.18
C ALA A 448 -6.80 16.27 20.55
N GLU A 449 -7.83 17.00 20.99
CA GLU A 449 -7.83 17.73 22.25
C GLU A 449 -9.07 17.35 23.06
N LEU A 450 -8.87 16.92 24.31
CA LEU A 450 -9.95 16.76 25.28
C LEU A 450 -10.33 18.14 25.82
N VAL A 451 -11.54 18.59 25.48
CA VAL A 451 -12.04 19.92 25.82
C VAL A 451 -12.66 19.93 27.21
N SER A 452 -13.53 18.96 27.50
CA SER A 452 -14.17 18.85 28.82
C SER A 452 -14.63 17.42 29.09
N VAL A 453 -14.76 17.10 30.38
CA VAL A 453 -15.41 15.89 30.88
C VAL A 453 -16.47 16.32 31.86
N THR A 454 -17.72 16.00 31.57
CA THR A 454 -18.87 16.27 32.44
C THR A 454 -19.47 14.96 32.93
N SER A 455 -20.13 15.00 34.09
CA SER A 455 -20.88 13.87 34.61
C SER A 455 -22.28 14.34 34.99
N ASP A 456 -23.29 13.70 34.43
CA ASP A 456 -24.70 13.94 34.75
C ASP A 456 -25.42 12.60 34.92
N ASP A 457 -26.17 12.44 36.01
CA ASP A 457 -26.86 11.19 36.38
C ASP A 457 -26.00 9.90 36.27
N GLY A 458 -24.72 9.99 36.62
CA GLY A 458 -23.77 8.87 36.55
C GLY A 458 -23.26 8.54 35.13
N ILE A 459 -23.66 9.31 34.11
CA ILE A 459 -23.15 9.23 32.74
C ILE A 459 -21.99 10.20 32.58
N ILE A 460 -20.82 9.69 32.19
CA ILE A 460 -19.65 10.52 31.86
C ILE A 460 -19.70 10.86 30.38
N THR A 461 -19.69 12.15 30.06
CA THR A 461 -19.60 12.66 28.69
C THR A 461 -18.29 13.40 28.50
N SER A 462 -17.51 12.96 27.52
CA SER A 462 -16.25 13.61 27.12
C SER A 462 -16.46 14.38 25.83
N GLN A 463 -16.16 15.68 25.83
CA GLN A 463 -16.10 16.48 24.61
C GLN A 463 -14.67 16.50 24.09
N VAL A 464 -14.50 16.03 22.86
CA VAL A 464 -13.20 15.95 22.19
C VAL A 464 -13.26 16.76 20.91
N LYS A 465 -12.30 17.66 20.73
CA LYS A 465 -12.06 18.33 19.46
C LYS A 465 -11.16 17.44 18.61
N ALA A 466 -11.67 17.06 17.44
CA ALA A 466 -10.94 16.25 16.48
C ALA A 466 -9.69 17.00 15.97
N GLY A 467 -8.55 16.30 15.96
CA GLY A 467 -7.40 16.68 15.15
C GLY A 467 -7.50 16.12 13.73
N ASP A 468 -6.50 16.38 12.91
CA ASP A 468 -6.38 15.80 11.57
C ASP A 468 -5.76 14.38 11.67
N PHE A 469 -6.63 13.36 11.68
CA PHE A 469 -6.29 11.93 11.68
C PHE A 469 -6.35 11.41 10.24
N VAL A 470 -5.19 11.27 9.63
CA VAL A 470 -5.06 11.01 8.19
C VAL A 470 -5.63 9.65 7.83
N VAL A 471 -6.25 9.55 6.65
CA VAL A 471 -6.79 8.31 6.08
C VAL A 471 -6.24 8.10 4.68
N CYS A 472 -5.87 6.86 4.38
CA CYS A 472 -5.27 6.47 3.12
C CYS A 472 -6.26 5.66 2.26
N ASN A 473 -6.81 6.29 1.23
CA ASN A 473 -7.72 5.66 0.25
C ASN A 473 -6.93 5.41 -1.05
N LEU A 474 -6.56 4.15 -1.29
CA LEU A 474 -5.58 3.79 -2.32
C LEU A 474 -6.18 3.03 -3.51
N SER A 475 -5.56 3.24 -4.66
CA SER A 475 -5.75 2.44 -5.87
C SER A 475 -4.48 2.52 -6.71
N SER A 476 -4.06 1.43 -7.35
CA SER A 476 -2.87 1.40 -8.20
C SER A 476 -3.22 1.06 -9.64
N ILE A 477 -2.76 1.87 -10.59
CA ILE A 477 -2.83 1.54 -12.02
C ILE A 477 -1.84 0.43 -12.34
N ASN A 478 -2.23 -0.56 -13.12
CA ASN A 478 -1.37 -1.67 -13.50
C ASN A 478 -0.67 -1.36 -14.83
N LEU A 479 0.52 -0.76 -14.74
CA LEU A 479 1.35 -0.44 -15.91
C LEU A 479 1.83 -1.69 -16.65
N GLY A 480 1.86 -2.84 -15.98
CA GLY A 480 2.21 -4.13 -16.55
C GLY A 480 1.27 -4.62 -17.65
N ARG A 481 0.05 -4.05 -17.73
CA ARG A 481 -0.91 -4.29 -18.82
C ARG A 481 -0.56 -3.58 -20.13
N ASN A 482 0.52 -2.79 -20.14
CA ASN A 482 1.00 -2.06 -21.31
C ASN A 482 -0.09 -1.15 -21.93
N LEU A 483 -0.76 -0.37 -21.08
CA LEU A 483 -1.87 0.50 -21.45
C LEU A 483 -1.39 1.63 -22.37
N THR A 484 -2.21 2.01 -23.36
CA THR A 484 -1.96 3.23 -24.14
C THR A 484 -2.17 4.49 -23.27
N LYS A 485 -1.72 5.65 -23.76
CA LYS A 485 -1.94 6.93 -23.06
C LYS A 485 -3.42 7.21 -22.80
N GLU A 486 -4.29 6.86 -23.74
CA GLU A 486 -5.75 7.01 -23.67
C GLU A 486 -6.35 6.04 -22.64
N GLU A 487 -5.90 4.78 -22.63
CA GLU A 487 -6.34 3.80 -21.64
C GLU A 487 -5.89 4.17 -20.22
N ILE A 488 -4.70 4.76 -20.07
CA ILE A 488 -4.23 5.34 -18.80
C ILE A 488 -5.19 6.45 -18.36
N ALA A 489 -5.54 7.39 -19.25
CA ALA A 489 -6.44 8.49 -18.92
C ALA A 489 -7.83 8.00 -18.51
N GLU A 490 -8.41 7.04 -19.26
CA GLU A 490 -9.69 6.41 -18.91
C GLU A 490 -9.62 5.69 -17.56
N THR A 491 -8.57 4.90 -17.35
CA THR A 491 -8.39 4.12 -16.11
C THR A 491 -8.22 5.04 -14.90
N VAL A 492 -7.38 6.07 -15.00
CA VAL A 492 -7.17 7.03 -13.91
C VAL A 492 -8.46 7.77 -13.57
N ALA A 493 -9.26 8.19 -14.57
CA ALA A 493 -10.54 8.84 -14.31
C ALA A 493 -11.50 7.93 -13.51
N VAL A 494 -11.56 6.65 -13.86
CA VAL A 494 -12.34 5.65 -13.12
C VAL A 494 -11.78 5.43 -11.70
N GLN A 495 -10.46 5.30 -11.55
CA GLN A 495 -9.80 5.13 -10.25
C GLN A 495 -10.08 6.29 -9.30
N MET A 496 -9.95 7.52 -9.78
CA MET A 496 -10.19 8.72 -8.98
C MET A 496 -11.62 8.76 -8.46
N ARG A 497 -12.61 8.42 -9.30
CA ARG A 497 -14.01 8.32 -8.85
C ARG A 497 -14.23 7.21 -7.84
N MET A 498 -13.65 6.03 -8.06
CA MET A 498 -13.76 4.91 -7.11
C MET A 498 -13.19 5.28 -5.73
N MET A 499 -12.02 5.92 -5.68
CA MET A 499 -11.43 6.38 -4.42
C MET A 499 -12.23 7.52 -3.78
N ASP A 500 -12.80 8.45 -4.57
CA ASP A 500 -13.70 9.48 -4.03
C ASP A 500 -14.94 8.84 -3.38
N ASN A 501 -15.49 7.80 -4.00
CA ASN A 501 -16.66 7.08 -3.48
C ASN A 501 -16.34 6.29 -2.21
N VAL A 502 -15.12 5.76 -2.08
CA VAL A 502 -14.65 5.11 -0.84
C VAL A 502 -14.84 6.06 0.35
N ILE A 503 -14.54 7.35 0.21
CA ILE A 503 -14.64 8.33 1.31
C ILE A 503 -16.07 8.40 1.88
N ASP A 504 -17.08 8.30 1.02
CA ASP A 504 -18.49 8.44 1.41
C ASP A 504 -19.14 7.10 1.81
N LEU A 505 -18.54 5.98 1.43
CA LEU A 505 -19.05 4.63 1.68
C LEU A 505 -18.35 3.93 2.84
N ASN A 506 -17.13 4.35 3.20
CA ASN A 506 -16.31 3.67 4.19
C ASN A 506 -16.92 3.66 5.60
N HIS A 507 -16.76 2.53 6.29
CA HIS A 507 -16.94 2.46 7.73
C HIS A 507 -15.63 2.81 8.46
N TYR A 508 -15.57 3.99 9.09
CA TYR A 508 -14.36 4.44 9.78
C TYR A 508 -14.22 3.85 11.19
N PRO A 509 -13.03 3.37 11.58
CA PRO A 509 -12.78 2.87 12.93
C PRO A 509 -12.73 3.96 14.01
N SER A 510 -12.54 5.22 13.60
CA SER A 510 -12.50 6.40 14.46
C SER A 510 -13.28 7.54 13.82
N LYS A 511 -14.07 8.27 14.63
CA LYS A 511 -14.82 9.43 14.15
C LYS A 511 -13.91 10.58 13.73
N GLN A 512 -12.73 10.69 14.34
CA GLN A 512 -11.72 11.67 13.94
C GLN A 512 -11.25 11.43 12.50
N ALA A 513 -10.99 10.16 12.16
CA ALA A 513 -10.61 9.76 10.81
C ALA A 513 -11.67 10.12 9.76
N GLU A 514 -12.96 9.90 10.09
CA GLU A 514 -14.07 10.29 9.21
C GLU A 514 -14.11 11.81 8.98
N ILE A 515 -13.97 12.60 10.04
CA ILE A 515 -13.96 14.08 9.95
C ILE A 515 -12.83 14.56 9.05
N THR A 516 -11.61 14.05 9.25
CA THR A 516 -10.44 14.43 8.44
C THR A 516 -10.60 14.00 6.99
N ASN A 517 -11.07 12.78 6.74
CA ASN A 517 -11.24 12.28 5.38
C ASN A 517 -12.34 13.04 4.64
N GLN A 518 -13.41 13.48 5.32
CA GLN A 518 -14.44 14.32 4.70
C GLN A 518 -13.96 15.77 4.45
N LYS A 519 -13.14 16.33 5.36
CA LYS A 519 -12.57 17.68 5.25
C LYS A 519 -11.66 17.84 4.03
N TYR A 520 -10.77 16.87 3.80
CA TYR A 520 -9.76 16.95 2.74
C TYR A 520 -10.03 16.05 1.54
N ARG A 521 -10.84 15.01 1.70
CA ARG A 521 -11.13 14.02 0.67
C ARG A 521 -9.88 13.44 0.00
N ALA A 522 -8.87 13.12 0.80
CA ALA A 522 -7.58 12.70 0.28
C ALA A 522 -7.63 11.30 -0.34
N VAL A 523 -6.96 11.12 -1.47
CA VAL A 523 -6.80 9.84 -2.15
C VAL A 523 -5.33 9.61 -2.48
N GLY A 524 -4.97 8.37 -2.83
CA GLY A 524 -3.62 8.00 -3.25
C GLY A 524 -3.68 7.09 -4.45
N LEU A 525 -3.69 7.70 -5.63
CA LEU A 525 -3.40 7.01 -6.89
C LEU A 525 -1.95 6.58 -6.87
N GLY A 526 -1.70 5.28 -7.05
CA GLY A 526 -0.37 4.71 -7.19
C GLY A 526 -0.23 3.97 -8.52
N SER A 527 0.87 3.24 -8.66
CA SER A 527 1.15 2.37 -9.79
C SER A 527 1.64 1.00 -9.31
N SER A 528 1.48 -0.01 -10.15
CA SER A 528 2.16 -1.30 -10.09
C SER A 528 2.68 -1.65 -11.48
N GLY A 529 3.59 -2.64 -11.57
CA GLY A 529 4.08 -3.10 -12.87
C GLY A 529 5.07 -2.15 -13.55
N TYR A 530 5.71 -1.22 -12.81
CA TYR A 530 6.61 -0.24 -13.42
C TYR A 530 7.80 -0.88 -14.14
N HIS A 531 8.48 -1.83 -13.51
CA HIS A 531 9.61 -2.52 -14.14
C HIS A 531 9.16 -3.37 -15.34
N GLN A 532 7.99 -4.01 -15.25
CA GLN A 532 7.39 -4.70 -16.38
C GLN A 532 7.06 -3.76 -17.54
N TRP A 533 6.59 -2.55 -17.24
CA TRP A 533 6.35 -1.51 -18.26
C TRP A 533 7.64 -1.10 -18.97
N LEU A 534 8.75 -0.91 -18.22
CA LEU A 534 10.07 -0.66 -18.82
C LEU A 534 10.50 -1.82 -19.74
N ALA A 535 10.32 -3.06 -19.30
CA ALA A 535 10.65 -4.25 -20.09
C ALA A 535 9.82 -4.35 -21.39
N HIS A 536 8.52 -4.05 -21.35
CA HIS A 536 7.65 -4.00 -22.54
C HIS A 536 8.12 -2.96 -23.55
N HIS A 537 8.62 -1.82 -23.05
CA HIS A 537 9.13 -0.73 -23.89
C HIS A 537 10.61 -0.89 -24.24
N ARG A 538 11.25 -1.99 -23.83
CA ARG A 538 12.68 -2.27 -24.07
C ARG A 538 13.61 -1.19 -23.50
N ILE A 539 13.21 -0.60 -22.39
CA ILE A 539 13.99 0.40 -21.67
C ILE A 539 14.76 -0.32 -20.56
N ALA A 540 16.09 -0.29 -20.65
CA ALA A 540 16.93 -0.86 -19.60
C ALA A 540 16.94 0.04 -18.36
N TRP A 541 16.96 -0.57 -17.17
CA TRP A 541 17.30 0.14 -15.95
C TRP A 541 18.71 0.74 -16.07
N GLU A 542 19.00 1.79 -15.30
CA GLU A 542 20.32 2.47 -15.30
C GLU A 542 20.69 3.20 -16.60
N THR A 543 19.69 3.77 -17.28
CA THR A 543 19.89 4.56 -18.49
C THR A 543 19.23 5.94 -18.35
N ASP A 544 19.70 6.91 -19.12
CA ASP A 544 19.03 8.22 -19.21
C ASP A 544 17.63 8.09 -19.83
N GLU A 545 17.45 7.14 -20.74
CA GLU A 545 16.13 6.80 -21.30
C GLU A 545 15.14 6.38 -20.21
N HIS A 546 15.57 5.57 -19.24
CA HIS A 546 14.76 5.24 -18.06
C HIS A 546 14.38 6.48 -17.25
N LEU A 547 15.31 7.44 -17.05
CA LEU A 547 15.01 8.67 -16.31
C LEU A 547 13.97 9.54 -17.05
N THR A 548 14.10 9.69 -18.37
CA THR A 548 13.14 10.42 -19.21
C THR A 548 11.78 9.74 -19.18
N ALA A 549 11.74 8.42 -19.36
CA ALA A 549 10.50 7.65 -19.34
C ALA A 549 9.80 7.72 -17.96
N ALA A 550 10.57 7.78 -16.86
CA ALA A 550 10.04 7.99 -15.52
C ALA A 550 9.38 9.36 -15.34
N ASP A 551 9.97 10.42 -15.91
CA ASP A 551 9.43 11.78 -15.86
C ASP A 551 8.13 11.85 -16.68
N GLU A 552 8.18 11.48 -17.97
CA GLU A 552 7.05 11.59 -18.90
C GLU A 552 5.83 10.73 -18.51
N LEU A 553 6.05 9.49 -18.07
CA LEU A 553 4.96 8.60 -17.67
C LEU A 553 4.21 9.15 -16.45
N TYR A 554 4.95 9.60 -15.44
CA TYR A 554 4.35 10.08 -14.21
C TYR A 554 3.81 11.50 -14.33
N GLU A 555 4.36 12.31 -15.24
CA GLU A 555 3.71 13.55 -15.68
C GLU A 555 2.32 13.29 -16.26
N TRP A 556 2.22 12.33 -17.19
CA TRP A 556 0.95 12.01 -17.83
C TRP A 556 -0.08 11.46 -16.84
N ILE A 557 0.33 10.57 -15.93
CA ILE A 557 -0.56 10.05 -14.89
C ILE A 557 -1.03 11.18 -13.97
N ASN A 558 -0.14 12.10 -13.58
CA ASN A 558 -0.50 13.25 -12.74
C ASN A 558 -1.48 14.18 -13.45
N TYR A 559 -1.25 14.49 -14.73
CA TYR A 559 -2.18 15.27 -15.54
C TYR A 559 -3.58 14.66 -15.55
N CYS A 560 -3.67 13.35 -15.80
CA CYS A 560 -4.94 12.62 -15.79
C CYS A 560 -5.62 12.66 -14.42
N ALA A 561 -4.86 12.53 -13.34
CA ALA A 561 -5.40 12.53 -11.97
C ALA A 561 -5.97 13.90 -11.58
N ILE A 562 -5.24 14.99 -11.87
CA ILE A 562 -5.68 16.36 -11.61
C ILE A 562 -6.94 16.66 -12.43
N LYS A 563 -6.94 16.32 -13.72
CA LYS A 563 -8.09 16.50 -14.61
C LYS A 563 -9.32 15.76 -14.09
N ALA A 564 -9.19 14.48 -13.74
CA ALA A 564 -10.29 13.68 -13.21
C ALA A 564 -10.85 14.23 -11.89
N SER A 565 -9.98 14.70 -11.00
CA SER A 565 -10.38 15.32 -9.73
C SER A 565 -11.06 16.68 -9.94
N MET A 566 -10.65 17.45 -10.94
CA MET A 566 -11.30 18.71 -11.34
C MET A 566 -12.69 18.46 -11.92
N GLU A 567 -12.83 17.47 -12.82
CA GLU A 567 -14.13 17.08 -13.38
C GLU A 567 -15.09 16.55 -12.29
N LEU A 568 -14.57 15.81 -11.30
CA LEU A 568 -15.33 15.42 -10.11
C LEU A 568 -15.74 16.62 -9.25
N ALA A 569 -14.93 17.67 -9.18
CA ALA A 569 -15.26 18.90 -8.45
C ALA A 569 -16.41 19.65 -9.13
N GLU A 570 -16.39 19.73 -10.46
CA GLU A 570 -17.48 20.31 -11.25
C GLU A 570 -18.80 19.55 -11.05
N GLU A 571 -18.75 18.22 -10.93
CA GLU A 571 -19.94 17.39 -10.71
C GLU A 571 -20.44 17.39 -9.25
N LYS A 572 -19.53 17.26 -8.27
CA LYS A 572 -19.84 16.92 -6.87
C LYS A 572 -19.41 18.01 -5.87
N GLY A 573 -18.78 19.08 -6.32
CA GLY A 573 -18.17 20.13 -5.51
C GLY A 573 -16.73 19.82 -5.09
N SER A 574 -15.95 20.87 -4.80
CA SER A 574 -14.57 20.76 -4.32
C SER A 574 -14.48 20.26 -2.87
N TYR A 575 -13.29 19.81 -2.44
CA TYR A 575 -13.05 19.58 -1.00
C TYR A 575 -13.13 20.89 -0.20
N SER A 576 -13.45 20.79 1.09
CA SER A 576 -13.81 21.95 1.92
C SER A 576 -12.67 22.95 2.17
N GLN A 577 -11.42 22.56 1.95
CA GLN A 577 -10.23 23.38 2.20
C GLN A 577 -9.52 23.84 0.92
N PHE A 578 -10.22 23.79 -0.23
CA PHE A 578 -9.65 24.14 -1.53
C PHE A 578 -9.23 25.61 -1.61
N GLU A 579 -9.99 26.51 -1.01
CA GLU A 579 -9.67 27.94 -1.02
C GLU A 579 -8.34 28.22 -0.29
N GLY A 580 -7.46 28.97 -0.96
CA GLY A 580 -6.09 29.28 -0.52
C GLY A 580 -5.08 28.16 -0.73
N SER A 581 -5.48 27.00 -1.27
CA SER A 581 -4.54 25.92 -1.60
C SER A 581 -3.68 26.27 -2.80
N GLU A 582 -2.53 25.62 -2.93
CA GLU A 582 -1.66 25.78 -4.11
C GLU A 582 -2.31 25.29 -5.41
N TRP A 583 -3.35 24.46 -5.29
CA TRP A 583 -4.19 24.09 -6.42
C TRP A 583 -4.97 25.29 -6.96
N GLN A 584 -5.59 26.08 -6.07
CA GLN A 584 -6.36 27.26 -6.45
C GLN A 584 -5.46 28.41 -6.91
N THR A 585 -4.36 28.67 -6.20
CA THR A 585 -3.45 29.77 -6.53
C THR A 585 -2.62 29.52 -7.79
N GLY A 586 -2.55 28.26 -8.23
CA GLY A 586 -1.72 27.84 -9.36
C GLY A 586 -0.27 27.52 -8.99
N GLU A 587 0.14 27.79 -7.75
CA GLU A 587 1.51 27.57 -7.28
C GLU A 587 1.95 26.11 -7.42
N TYR A 588 1.02 25.15 -7.31
CA TYR A 588 1.29 23.73 -7.55
C TYR A 588 1.91 23.48 -8.94
N PHE A 589 1.39 24.18 -9.95
CA PHE A 589 1.79 24.05 -11.35
C PHE A 589 3.06 24.84 -11.63
N THR A 590 3.14 26.08 -11.15
CA THR A 590 4.29 26.97 -11.36
C THR A 590 5.58 26.36 -10.84
N ARG A 591 5.62 25.88 -9.59
CA ARG A 591 6.83 25.28 -9.00
C ARG A 591 7.24 23.94 -9.60
N ARG A 592 6.37 23.32 -10.39
CA ARG A 592 6.65 22.09 -11.14
C ARG A 592 6.99 22.37 -12.59
N GLU A 593 7.02 23.64 -13.00
CA GLU A 593 7.36 24.07 -14.36
C GLU A 593 6.43 23.47 -15.43
N TYR A 594 5.14 23.31 -15.09
CA TYR A 594 4.13 22.86 -16.04
C TYR A 594 3.71 24.01 -16.96
N VAL A 595 4.48 24.21 -18.03
CA VAL A 595 4.40 25.41 -18.90
C VAL A 595 3.70 25.20 -20.24
N SER A 596 3.36 23.97 -20.62
CA SER A 596 2.61 23.69 -21.85
C SER A 596 1.22 24.35 -21.82
N GLU A 597 0.63 24.58 -22.99
CA GLU A 597 -0.70 25.19 -23.09
C GLU A 597 -1.78 24.30 -22.45
N GLU A 598 -1.65 22.98 -22.56
CA GLU A 598 -2.54 22.01 -21.92
C GLU A 598 -2.51 22.11 -20.39
N TRP A 599 -1.32 22.31 -19.81
CA TRP A 599 -1.14 22.51 -18.37
C TRP A 599 -1.67 23.86 -17.90
N LYS A 600 -1.43 24.94 -18.66
CA LYS A 600 -1.99 26.27 -18.35
C LYS A 600 -3.52 26.26 -18.38
N GLN A 601 -4.11 25.56 -19.35
CA GLN A 601 -5.54 25.36 -19.40
C GLN A 601 -6.04 24.58 -18.18
N LEU A 602 -5.40 23.46 -17.84
CA LEU A 602 -5.79 22.68 -16.66
C LEU A 602 -5.64 23.47 -15.36
N GLN A 603 -4.61 24.29 -15.21
CA GLN A 603 -4.44 25.19 -14.07
C GLN A 603 -5.61 26.18 -13.97
N SER A 604 -6.01 26.80 -15.09
CA SER A 604 -7.17 27.72 -15.15
C SER A 604 -8.49 27.01 -14.81
N ASP A 605 -8.66 25.79 -15.32
CA ASP A 605 -9.84 24.97 -15.03
C ASP A 605 -9.89 24.57 -13.55
N VAL A 606 -8.77 24.16 -12.96
CA VAL A 606 -8.70 23.84 -11.52
C VAL A 606 -9.02 25.08 -10.67
N ALA A 607 -8.47 26.24 -11.00
CA ALA A 607 -8.73 27.47 -10.25
C ALA A 607 -10.21 27.89 -10.28
N SER A 608 -10.89 27.69 -11.42
CA SER A 608 -12.27 28.11 -11.64
C SER A 608 -13.33 27.08 -11.22
N LYS A 609 -13.09 25.79 -11.50
CA LYS A 609 -14.03 24.69 -11.23
C LYS A 609 -13.76 23.99 -9.90
N GLY A 610 -12.57 24.16 -9.35
CA GLY A 610 -12.14 23.51 -8.12
C GLY A 610 -11.49 22.15 -8.33
N LEU A 611 -11.12 21.52 -7.22
CA LEU A 611 -10.55 20.18 -7.17
C LEU A 611 -11.30 19.34 -6.13
N ARG A 612 -11.62 18.08 -6.43
CA ARG A 612 -12.45 17.23 -5.54
C ARG A 612 -11.67 16.71 -4.34
N ASN A 613 -10.40 16.41 -4.54
CA ASN A 613 -9.54 15.71 -3.59
C ASN A 613 -8.29 16.55 -3.28
N ALA A 614 -7.96 16.77 -2.00
CA ALA A 614 -6.87 17.65 -1.59
C ALA A 614 -5.47 17.10 -1.90
N TRP A 615 -5.35 15.77 -1.94
CA TRP A 615 -4.18 15.03 -2.40
C TRP A 615 -4.61 13.90 -3.34
N LEU A 616 -3.79 13.62 -4.35
CA LEU A 616 -4.16 12.77 -5.48
C LEU A 616 -3.23 11.55 -5.65
N PHE A 617 -1.91 11.74 -5.52
CA PHE A 617 -0.90 10.81 -6.03
C PHE A 617 0.01 10.33 -4.89
N ALA A 618 -0.04 9.02 -4.61
CA ALA A 618 0.86 8.33 -3.67
C ALA A 618 1.17 6.92 -4.15
N ILE A 619 2.46 6.59 -4.30
CA ILE A 619 2.87 5.26 -4.76
C ILE A 619 3.11 4.36 -3.56
N ALA A 620 2.07 3.63 -3.17
CA ALA A 620 2.12 2.62 -2.12
C ALA A 620 2.80 1.32 -2.60
N PRO A 621 3.31 0.47 -1.69
CA PRO A 621 3.83 -0.83 -2.07
C PRO A 621 2.66 -1.76 -2.40
N THR A 622 2.73 -2.47 -3.51
CA THR A 622 1.62 -3.31 -3.99
C THR A 622 1.85 -4.80 -3.77
N GLY A 623 2.54 -5.20 -2.69
CA GLY A 623 3.04 -6.58 -2.54
C GLY A 623 1.99 -7.69 -2.68
N SER A 624 0.76 -7.50 -2.22
CA SER A 624 -0.33 -8.49 -2.44
C SER A 624 -1.14 -8.23 -3.72
N THR A 625 -1.42 -6.96 -4.04
CA THR A 625 -2.27 -6.62 -5.19
C THR A 625 -1.55 -6.82 -6.52
N SER A 626 -0.23 -6.65 -6.59
CA SER A 626 0.55 -6.96 -7.79
C SER A 626 0.64 -8.45 -8.09
N LEU A 627 0.60 -9.31 -7.06
CA LEU A 627 0.49 -10.76 -7.26
C LEU A 627 -0.86 -11.09 -7.91
N ILE A 628 -1.95 -10.50 -7.42
CA ILE A 628 -3.29 -10.67 -8.01
C ILE A 628 -3.30 -10.18 -9.46
N SER A 629 -2.69 -9.03 -9.75
CA SER A 629 -2.66 -8.48 -11.11
C SER A 629 -1.58 -9.07 -12.01
N GLY A 630 -0.79 -10.04 -11.52
CA GLY A 630 0.32 -10.65 -12.25
C GLY A 630 1.38 -9.65 -12.73
N SER A 631 1.67 -8.61 -11.92
CA SER A 631 2.61 -7.53 -12.26
C SER A 631 3.77 -7.44 -11.28
N THR A 632 4.81 -6.65 -11.61
CA THR A 632 5.83 -6.28 -10.63
C THR A 632 5.25 -5.36 -9.55
N ALA A 633 5.87 -5.33 -8.37
CA ALA A 633 5.37 -4.55 -7.24
C ALA A 633 5.74 -3.07 -7.37
N GLY A 634 4.74 -2.19 -7.25
CA GLY A 634 4.91 -0.75 -7.20
C GLY A 634 5.82 -0.21 -8.31
N ILE A 635 6.85 0.51 -7.85
CA ILE A 635 7.96 1.05 -8.63
C ILE A 635 9.26 0.26 -8.45
N ASP A 636 9.22 -0.86 -7.73
CA ASP A 636 10.42 -1.63 -7.42
C ASP A 636 10.92 -2.38 -8.66
N PRO A 637 12.25 -2.54 -8.80
CA PRO A 637 12.81 -3.55 -9.67
C PRO A 637 12.40 -4.96 -9.21
N ILE A 638 12.58 -5.95 -10.08
CA ILE A 638 12.24 -7.33 -9.71
C ILE A 638 13.24 -7.83 -8.67
N PHE A 639 12.78 -8.64 -7.71
CA PHE A 639 13.69 -9.26 -6.75
C PHE A 639 14.63 -10.26 -7.44
N ALA A 640 14.04 -11.15 -8.25
CA ALA A 640 14.74 -12.14 -9.07
C ALA A 640 13.93 -12.46 -10.32
N LYS A 641 14.58 -12.89 -11.40
CA LYS A 641 13.89 -13.33 -12.63
C LYS A 641 13.09 -14.61 -12.43
N PHE A 642 13.59 -15.48 -11.57
CA PHE A 642 12.94 -16.70 -11.13
C PHE A 642 13.19 -16.88 -9.63
N TRP A 643 12.15 -17.24 -8.89
CA TRP A 643 12.26 -17.56 -7.48
C TRP A 643 11.19 -18.56 -7.09
N VAL A 644 11.35 -19.13 -5.90
CA VAL A 644 10.40 -20.07 -5.34
C VAL A 644 9.77 -19.44 -4.10
N GLU A 645 8.44 -19.27 -4.11
CA GLU A 645 7.71 -18.80 -2.94
C GLU A 645 7.31 -19.97 -2.05
N GLU A 646 7.86 -20.02 -0.85
CA GLU A 646 7.46 -20.98 0.18
C GLU A 646 6.25 -20.47 0.97
N LYS A 647 5.14 -21.20 0.91
CA LYS A 647 3.99 -21.04 1.80
C LYS A 647 3.86 -22.29 2.66
N LYS A 648 3.17 -22.17 3.81
CA LYS A 648 2.98 -23.22 4.83
C LYS A 648 2.70 -24.63 4.29
N ASN A 649 2.10 -24.78 3.09
CA ASN A 649 1.80 -26.06 2.45
C ASN A 649 2.09 -26.10 0.93
N ALA A 650 2.87 -25.16 0.37
CA ALA A 650 3.12 -25.13 -1.07
C ALA A 650 4.45 -24.44 -1.40
N VAL A 651 5.18 -25.01 -2.35
CA VAL A 651 6.37 -24.45 -2.97
C VAL A 651 5.93 -24.01 -4.37
N ILE A 652 5.92 -22.71 -4.63
CA ILE A 652 5.34 -22.16 -5.86
C ILE A 652 6.45 -21.45 -6.64
N PRO A 653 6.99 -22.08 -7.72
CA PRO A 653 7.89 -21.39 -8.63
C PRO A 653 7.19 -20.19 -9.28
N GLN A 654 7.91 -19.09 -9.40
CA GLN A 654 7.45 -17.85 -10.00
C GLN A 654 8.54 -17.24 -10.85
N THR A 655 8.11 -16.54 -11.89
CA THR A 655 8.99 -15.78 -12.78
C THR A 655 8.64 -14.31 -12.72
N ALA A 656 9.56 -13.48 -13.21
CA ALA A 656 9.21 -12.14 -13.63
C ALA A 656 7.99 -12.19 -14.59
N PRO A 657 7.06 -11.22 -14.50
CA PRO A 657 5.86 -11.23 -15.33
C PRO A 657 6.18 -11.28 -16.83
N ASN A 658 5.56 -12.24 -17.53
CA ASN A 658 5.73 -12.46 -18.98
C ASN A 658 7.21 -12.58 -19.40
N LEU A 659 8.06 -13.19 -18.57
CA LEU A 659 9.47 -13.40 -18.89
C LEU A 659 9.60 -14.14 -20.23
N SER A 660 10.52 -13.70 -21.08
CA SER A 660 10.80 -14.32 -22.37
C SER A 660 12.27 -14.11 -22.75
N PRO A 661 12.79 -14.88 -23.73
CA PRO A 661 14.15 -14.66 -24.25
C PRO A 661 14.38 -13.23 -24.76
N GLU A 662 13.34 -12.56 -25.25
CA GLU A 662 13.41 -11.20 -25.79
C GLU A 662 13.46 -10.13 -24.70
N ASN A 663 12.83 -10.35 -23.54
CA ASN A 663 12.71 -9.32 -22.50
C ASN A 663 13.55 -9.57 -21.24
N THR A 664 14.15 -10.76 -21.08
CA THR A 664 14.96 -11.13 -19.90
C THR A 664 16.06 -10.11 -19.57
N TRP A 665 16.63 -9.45 -20.58
CA TRP A 665 17.70 -8.47 -20.44
C TRP A 665 17.25 -7.13 -19.84
N PHE A 666 15.96 -6.81 -19.93
CA PHE A 666 15.38 -5.60 -19.34
C PHE A 666 14.93 -5.81 -17.89
N TYR A 667 14.95 -7.05 -17.41
CA TYR A 667 14.62 -7.41 -16.04
C TYR A 667 15.89 -7.54 -15.17
N LYS A 668 16.51 -6.40 -14.83
CA LYS A 668 17.68 -6.39 -13.94
C LYS A 668 17.25 -6.58 -12.47
N GLU A 669 17.90 -7.49 -11.76
CA GLU A 669 17.53 -7.83 -10.39
C GLU A 669 17.93 -6.73 -9.40
N ALA A 670 17.08 -6.51 -8.39
CA ALA A 670 17.14 -5.35 -7.49
C ALA A 670 18.50 -5.15 -6.80
N HIS A 671 19.14 -6.23 -6.37
CA HIS A 671 20.43 -6.19 -5.65
C HIS A 671 21.65 -6.02 -6.57
N HIS A 672 21.47 -6.13 -7.89
CA HIS A 672 22.54 -5.89 -8.87
C HIS A 672 22.43 -4.49 -9.50
N ILE A 673 21.40 -3.72 -9.17
CA ILE A 673 21.20 -2.35 -9.62
C ILE A 673 22.03 -1.39 -8.76
N ASP A 674 22.73 -0.46 -9.41
CA ASP A 674 23.24 0.76 -8.79
C ASP A 674 22.05 1.62 -8.34
N GLN A 675 21.87 1.68 -7.03
CA GLN A 675 20.73 2.34 -6.40
C GLN A 675 20.70 3.85 -6.66
N LEU A 676 21.80 4.49 -7.08
CA LEU A 676 21.81 5.89 -7.48
C LEU A 676 20.88 6.14 -8.68
N TRP A 677 20.78 5.19 -9.62
CA TRP A 677 19.83 5.29 -10.74
C TRP A 677 18.39 5.17 -10.29
N SER A 678 18.12 4.27 -9.34
CA SER A 678 16.80 4.14 -8.73
C SER A 678 16.38 5.41 -7.99
N ILE A 679 17.32 6.05 -7.27
CA ILE A 679 17.12 7.34 -6.59
C ILE A 679 16.82 8.45 -7.61
N LYS A 680 17.62 8.58 -8.68
CA LYS A 680 17.40 9.60 -9.72
C LYS A 680 16.03 9.43 -10.37
N ALA A 681 15.65 8.20 -10.72
CA ALA A 681 14.35 7.90 -11.29
C ALA A 681 13.21 8.22 -10.29
N ALA A 682 13.40 7.91 -9.01
CA ALA A 682 12.47 8.30 -7.96
C ALA A 682 12.34 9.82 -7.83
N GLY A 683 13.43 10.58 -7.94
CA GLY A 683 13.43 12.04 -7.96
C GLY A 683 12.63 12.62 -9.13
N ARG A 684 12.82 12.09 -10.35
CA ARG A 684 12.01 12.46 -11.54
C ARG A 684 10.52 12.25 -11.28
N ARG A 685 10.13 11.06 -10.81
CA ARG A 685 8.73 10.78 -10.44
C ARG A 685 8.23 11.69 -9.32
N GLN A 686 9.04 11.94 -8.30
CA GLN A 686 8.65 12.67 -7.09
C GLN A 686 8.20 14.10 -7.39
N ARG A 687 8.69 14.70 -8.47
CA ARG A 687 8.21 15.99 -9.00
C ARG A 687 6.70 15.98 -9.24
N HIS A 688 6.17 14.91 -9.82
CA HIS A 688 4.75 14.78 -10.21
C HIS A 688 3.87 14.23 -9.09
N ILE A 689 4.47 13.67 -8.03
CA ILE A 689 3.75 13.08 -6.90
C ILE A 689 3.55 14.14 -5.80
N ASP A 690 2.30 14.43 -5.45
CA ASP A 690 1.96 15.44 -4.43
C ASP A 690 2.17 14.93 -2.99
N GLN A 691 1.95 13.64 -2.74
CA GLN A 691 2.35 12.92 -1.52
C GLN A 691 3.74 12.30 -1.71
N SER A 692 3.98 11.01 -1.44
CA SER A 692 5.29 10.38 -1.63
C SER A 692 5.19 9.00 -2.31
N GLN A 693 6.30 8.27 -2.33
CA GLN A 693 6.46 6.95 -2.91
C GLN A 693 7.23 6.07 -1.94
N SER A 694 6.77 4.84 -1.74
CA SER A 694 7.45 3.84 -0.91
C SER A 694 8.72 3.34 -1.59
N PHE A 695 9.78 4.14 -1.51
CA PHE A 695 11.05 3.86 -2.16
C PHE A 695 11.92 2.94 -1.31
N ASN A 696 12.21 1.74 -1.81
CA ASN A 696 13.15 0.82 -1.15
C ASN A 696 14.57 1.03 -1.69
N LEU A 697 15.56 0.82 -0.82
CA LEU A 697 16.95 0.64 -1.18
C LEU A 697 17.29 -0.84 -1.15
N TYR A 698 17.97 -1.35 -2.17
CA TYR A 698 18.49 -2.72 -2.22
C TYR A 698 20.00 -2.68 -2.13
N VAL A 699 20.56 -3.25 -1.07
CA VAL A 699 22.00 -3.23 -0.81
C VAL A 699 22.52 -4.65 -0.60
N THR A 700 23.81 -4.82 -0.84
CA THR A 700 24.51 -6.06 -0.54
C THR A 700 25.30 -5.94 0.77
N PRO A 701 25.66 -7.06 1.39
CA PRO A 701 26.52 -7.07 2.59
C PRO A 701 27.90 -6.43 2.38
N THR A 702 28.32 -6.24 1.13
CA THR A 702 29.63 -5.70 0.76
C THR A 702 29.66 -4.18 0.65
N ILE A 703 28.51 -3.49 0.75
CA ILE A 703 28.44 -2.02 0.65
C ILE A 703 29.29 -1.36 1.75
N SER A 704 30.11 -0.38 1.39
CA SER A 704 30.86 0.38 2.39
C SER A 704 29.97 1.37 3.13
N ALA A 705 30.34 1.71 4.37
CA ALA A 705 29.60 2.72 5.15
C ALA A 705 29.53 4.09 4.45
N LYS A 706 30.54 4.43 3.64
CA LYS A 706 30.55 5.66 2.83
C LYS A 706 29.53 5.59 1.71
N GLU A 707 29.55 4.54 0.89
CA GLU A 707 28.58 4.37 -0.20
C GLU A 707 27.16 4.33 0.35
N PHE A 708 26.94 3.68 1.49
CA PHE A 708 25.62 3.63 2.11
C PHE A 708 25.16 5.01 2.61
N LEU A 709 26.05 5.81 3.20
CA LEU A 709 25.77 7.22 3.51
C LEU A 709 25.42 8.01 2.25
N ASP A 710 26.20 7.83 1.17
CA ASP A 710 26.02 8.54 -0.09
C ASP A 710 24.65 8.26 -0.71
N LEU A 711 24.06 7.06 -0.53
CA LEU A 711 22.68 6.77 -0.96
C LEU A 711 21.63 7.64 -0.25
N TYR A 712 21.75 7.84 1.07
CA TYR A 712 20.81 8.69 1.83
C TYR A 712 21.04 10.19 1.56
N MET A 713 22.28 10.60 1.30
CA MET A 713 22.58 11.96 0.83
C MET A 713 21.98 12.19 -0.56
N ALA A 714 22.18 11.26 -1.49
CA ALA A 714 21.64 11.34 -2.84
C ALA A 714 20.11 11.35 -2.85
N ALA A 715 19.44 10.56 -1.99
CA ALA A 715 17.99 10.58 -1.86
C ALA A 715 17.49 11.98 -1.47
N TRP A 716 18.13 12.62 -0.49
CA TRP A 716 17.82 13.99 -0.08
C TRP A 716 18.08 14.99 -1.21
N GLU A 717 19.25 14.94 -1.84
CA GLU A 717 19.66 15.85 -2.92
C GLU A 717 18.77 15.73 -4.16
N ASN A 718 18.24 14.54 -4.46
CA ASN A 718 17.30 14.30 -5.56
C ASN A 718 15.84 14.61 -5.18
N GLY A 719 15.60 15.21 -4.01
CA GLY A 719 14.28 15.68 -3.61
C GLY A 719 13.29 14.57 -3.26
N LEU A 720 13.76 13.37 -2.89
CA LEU A 720 12.88 12.35 -2.34
C LEU A 720 12.26 12.88 -1.05
N LYS A 721 11.00 12.55 -0.83
CA LYS A 721 10.26 12.93 0.38
C LYS A 721 10.46 11.92 1.51
N THR A 722 10.62 10.65 1.16
CA THR A 722 10.82 9.54 2.11
C THR A 722 11.73 8.45 1.55
N VAL A 723 12.32 7.67 2.44
CA VAL A 723 12.95 6.37 2.14
C VAL A 723 12.28 5.32 3.03
N TYR A 724 11.82 4.23 2.40
CA TYR A 724 11.11 3.13 3.06
C TYR A 724 12.09 2.09 3.62
N TYR A 725 12.07 0.84 3.15
CA TYR A 725 13.00 -0.18 3.63
C TYR A 725 14.37 -0.08 2.98
N CYS A 726 15.39 -0.39 3.77
CA CYS A 726 16.63 -0.94 3.25
C CYS A 726 16.55 -2.47 3.24
N ARG A 727 16.66 -3.09 2.06
CA ARG A 727 16.65 -4.54 1.86
C ARG A 727 18.08 -5.00 1.64
N ASN A 728 18.59 -5.75 2.61
CA ASN A 728 19.92 -6.34 2.55
C ASN A 728 19.82 -7.81 2.11
N LYS A 729 20.61 -8.21 1.12
CA LYS A 729 20.68 -9.60 0.67
C LYS A 729 21.39 -10.45 1.74
N SER A 730 20.79 -11.56 2.17
CA SER A 730 21.50 -12.55 2.99
C SER A 730 22.69 -13.12 2.20
N LEU A 731 23.82 -13.38 2.85
CA LEU A 731 25.00 -14.02 2.27
C LEU A 731 24.69 -15.49 1.91
N GLU A 732 23.99 -15.72 0.80
CA GLU A 732 24.01 -16.99 0.10
C GLU A 732 24.75 -16.79 -1.23
N VAL A 733 25.70 -17.69 -1.49
CA VAL A 733 26.69 -17.61 -2.56
C VAL A 733 25.98 -17.66 -3.92
N GLU A 734 26.19 -16.65 -4.76
CA GLU A 734 25.68 -16.62 -6.14
C GLU A 734 26.64 -17.32 -7.11
N ASP A 735 26.09 -18.23 -7.91
CA ASP A 735 26.48 -18.36 -9.31
C ASP A 735 25.59 -17.43 -10.15
N CYS A 736 26.20 -16.65 -11.05
CA CYS A 736 25.52 -15.72 -11.93
C CYS A 736 24.69 -16.47 -12.99
N VAL A 737 23.37 -16.53 -12.81
CA VAL A 737 22.43 -17.22 -13.74
C VAL A 737 22.44 -16.60 -15.14
N SER A 738 22.76 -15.31 -15.29
CA SER A 738 22.81 -14.64 -16.61
C SER A 738 24.00 -15.04 -17.48
N CYS A 739 25.04 -15.64 -16.90
CA CYS A 739 26.23 -16.08 -17.63
C CYS A 739 26.31 -17.60 -17.79
N SER A 740 25.35 -18.34 -17.23
CA SER A 740 25.33 -19.81 -17.20
C SER A 740 24.24 -20.44 -18.06
N ALA A 741 23.56 -19.67 -18.92
CA ALA A 741 22.61 -20.16 -19.90
C ALA A 741 23.27 -20.38 -21.27
#